data_AF-A0A2E9IMW9-F1
#
_entry.id   AF-A0A2E9IMW9-F1
#
_cell.length_a   1.000
_cell.length_b   1.000
_cell.length_c   1.000
_cell.angle_alpha   90.00
_cell.angle_beta   90.00
_cell.angle_gamma   90.00
#
_symmetry.space_group_name_H-M   'P 1'
#
loop_
_entity.id
_entity.type
_entity.pdbx_description
1 polymer ?
#
loop_
_entity_poly.entity_id
_entity_poly.type
_entity_poly.pdbx_seq_one_letter_code
_entity_poly.pdbx_strand_id
1 'polypeptide(L)'
;MSAETLTLEPVADGFIRAKSTASIANNARNVLFLVGDTETSGDYLRAVLSYDLSRPELVGARIQSAKLILEYHGRDTSDGGSVSNAEQLNLHALSGEFAEASVDWLQNGLGARWRQSGGDFGPVLASVRANPAKVSAGQWLSLEGTSLARAIEAAEGESISLMIKLDEEDSERSIFRFKSGKSRLVIDYEPSPAVAAAVAALREPLPGQPGIPVEGVTPVPGYPEAPESSNYYLVAGGHSVEVKSEPYDFDVAMFTMRDEPILVDVMVQGDFADFSVKPDRHDLKATRVQNAIRFTLSEPLKLVVQIPGRQPLAIIATPEEVDVPDPTDANVLYFAPGVTYAGVIRPESNQTVYFAPGALVRGRIEAKHVENVRVHGRGILDTSGYALRNEKLHGILFDHARNIEVEGIGVRSNDTWWQTLFLNSINIEVSQMNLFGIGVNTDGVDIDAVKNFVVRDTFIRAEDDGLGWHSLDAAANGEMITENALAENVVIWNTGAGNGIRIGASMEAQLWRNITIRNVDILEHAGAGIYSDFSDWAWMENLRFENIVIEKPSKPIRFYIDETRYSNSTGYLDERGHFDRLLFQNVRMNGGQIRLNGYDATHRINGVRFNNCVNAGIPVDSLDQVTVNDFVTDIAFNQPLPEAKISAPGTYEAESLESRVTGAAQYIADVADASHGRIRVFEADGPGDSIVHEVEIPSAGAYQLALLVRKSPDGGIAELSLNGGAVQTEVDLYASRPGYQVVDCGELNFGSSGLLEIELKLVGQHRMSSGYRIELDAIQLVAKN
;
A
#
# COMPACT_ATOMS: atom_id res chain seq x y z
N MET A 1 32.19 -21.27 20.40
CA MET A 1 30.98 -20.84 19.68
C MET A 1 30.98 -19.33 19.73
N SER A 2 30.65 -18.65 18.63
CA SER A 2 30.54 -17.18 18.63
C SER A 2 29.36 -16.76 19.51
N ALA A 3 29.45 -15.59 20.12
CA ALA A 3 28.33 -14.99 20.83
C ALA A 3 27.16 -14.76 19.86
N GLU A 4 25.95 -15.09 20.30
CA GLU A 4 24.70 -14.71 19.64
C GLU A 4 24.07 -13.51 20.37
N THR A 5 23.24 -12.73 19.68
CA THR A 5 22.58 -11.56 20.26
C THR A 5 21.07 -11.73 20.21
N LEU A 6 20.40 -11.62 21.36
CA LEU A 6 18.94 -11.62 21.51
C LEU A 6 18.46 -10.22 21.90
N THR A 7 17.43 -9.72 21.24
CA THR A 7 16.80 -8.43 21.58
C THR A 7 15.36 -8.67 22.05
N LEU A 8 15.03 -8.19 23.24
CA LEU A 8 13.72 -8.32 23.86
C LEU A 8 13.06 -6.95 24.00
N GLU A 9 11.78 -6.89 23.65
CA GLU A 9 10.89 -5.76 23.97
C GLU A 9 10.20 -6.04 25.32
N PRO A 10 9.83 -5.01 26.10
CA PRO A 10 9.17 -5.20 27.39
C PRO A 10 7.75 -5.78 27.20
N VAL A 11 7.39 -6.77 28.02
CA VAL A 11 6.03 -7.33 28.07
C VAL A 11 5.06 -6.46 28.89
N ALA A 12 5.62 -5.61 29.75
CA ALA A 12 4.89 -4.58 30.47
C ALA A 12 5.84 -3.42 30.77
N ASP A 13 5.29 -2.21 30.75
CA ASP A 13 6.04 -1.00 31.02
C ASP A 13 5.18 0.01 31.80
N GLY A 14 5.81 0.88 32.60
CA GLY A 14 5.07 1.83 33.44
C GLY A 14 5.95 2.71 34.33
N PHE A 15 5.30 3.39 35.28
CA PHE A 15 5.98 4.20 36.29
C PHE A 15 5.43 4.00 37.70
N ILE A 16 6.29 4.27 38.67
CA ILE A 16 6.01 4.31 40.12
C ILE A 16 6.02 5.78 40.55
N ARG A 17 5.04 6.24 41.34
CA ARG A 17 4.86 7.65 41.75
C ARG A 17 4.65 7.81 43.25
N ALA A 18 5.49 8.62 43.88
CA ALA A 18 5.43 8.91 45.31
C ALA A 18 4.00 9.22 45.79
N LYS A 19 3.56 8.53 46.85
CA LYS A 19 2.25 8.71 47.54
C LYS A 19 1.00 8.25 46.78
N SER A 20 1.13 7.44 45.71
CA SER A 20 -0.01 6.81 45.03
C SER A 20 0.16 5.29 44.89
N THR A 21 -0.94 4.54 44.76
CA THR A 21 -0.89 3.14 44.32
C THR A 21 -0.68 3.11 42.81
N ALA A 22 0.41 2.50 42.35
CA ALA A 22 0.71 2.34 40.93
C ALA A 22 -0.45 1.67 40.17
N SER A 23 -0.76 2.17 38.97
CA SER A 23 -1.44 1.36 37.95
C SER A 23 -0.36 0.74 37.07
N ILE A 24 -0.06 -0.54 37.24
CA ILE A 24 0.57 -1.32 36.17
C ILE A 24 -0.55 -1.58 35.17
N ALA A 25 -0.78 -0.61 34.28
CA ALA A 25 -1.69 -0.74 33.16
C ALA A 25 -0.91 -0.37 31.90
N ASN A 26 -1.02 -1.22 30.88
CA ASN A 26 -0.51 -0.98 29.54
C ASN A 26 -1.12 0.35 29.04
N ASN A 27 -0.39 1.45 29.22
CA ASN A 27 -0.88 2.77 28.86
C ASN A 27 -0.38 3.08 27.46
N ALA A 28 -1.15 2.65 26.45
CA ALA A 28 -0.94 2.88 25.03
C ALA A 28 -1.04 4.38 24.63
N ARG A 29 -0.22 5.23 25.24
CA ARG A 29 -0.01 6.63 24.87
C ARG A 29 1.47 6.82 24.55
N ASN A 30 1.78 7.58 23.51
CA ASN A 30 3.12 7.71 22.89
C ASN A 30 4.28 8.15 23.81
N VAL A 31 4.04 8.44 25.10
CA VAL A 31 5.03 8.90 26.08
C VAL A 31 4.57 8.49 27.47
N LEU A 32 5.34 7.70 28.23
CA LEU A 32 5.04 7.55 29.65
C LEU A 32 6.11 6.95 30.59
N PHE A 33 7.36 6.67 30.19
CA PHE A 33 8.39 6.36 31.20
C PHE A 33 9.08 7.63 31.65
N LEU A 34 8.90 7.93 32.93
CA LEU A 34 9.43 9.12 33.57
C LEU A 34 10.36 8.71 34.70
N VAL A 35 11.51 9.40 34.80
CA VAL A 35 12.45 9.25 35.91
C VAL A 35 12.83 10.64 36.41
N GLY A 36 12.55 10.96 37.69
CA GLY A 36 12.91 12.24 38.32
C GLY A 36 11.85 12.87 39.24
N ASP A 37 12.16 14.01 39.88
CA ASP A 37 11.20 14.85 40.63
C ASP A 37 10.24 15.55 39.65
N THR A 38 8.95 15.59 39.97
CA THR A 38 7.88 16.12 39.09
C THR A 38 7.45 17.54 39.49
N GLU A 39 6.36 18.05 38.92
CA GLU A 39 5.87 19.45 39.08
C GLU A 39 5.68 19.90 40.54
N THR A 40 5.59 18.97 41.50
CA THR A 40 5.47 19.27 42.94
C THR A 40 6.73 18.76 43.67
N SER A 41 7.53 19.67 44.22
CA SER A 41 8.74 19.31 44.99
C SER A 41 8.47 18.18 45.99
N GLY A 42 9.14 17.04 45.81
CA GLY A 42 8.94 15.84 46.64
C GLY A 42 7.94 14.82 46.06
N ASP A 43 7.72 14.82 44.75
CA ASP A 43 6.90 13.86 44.01
C ASP A 43 7.73 13.19 42.91
N TYR A 44 8.32 12.03 43.23
CA TYR A 44 9.27 11.34 42.37
C TYR A 44 8.63 10.24 41.52
N LEU A 45 9.03 10.18 40.25
CA LEU A 45 8.68 9.13 39.29
C LEU A 45 9.87 8.22 38.97
N ARG A 46 9.61 6.91 38.83
CA ARG A 46 10.58 5.90 38.38
C ARG A 46 9.99 5.06 37.28
N ALA A 47 10.80 4.71 36.29
CA ALA A 47 10.37 3.86 35.18
C ALA A 47 10.58 2.38 35.55
N VAL A 48 9.61 1.54 35.20
CA VAL A 48 9.70 0.08 35.36
C VAL A 48 9.41 -0.60 34.04
N LEU A 49 10.24 -1.58 33.68
CA LEU A 49 10.16 -2.37 32.46
C LEU A 49 10.25 -3.85 32.83
N SER A 50 9.28 -4.65 32.42
CA SER A 50 9.29 -6.10 32.64
C SER A 50 9.60 -6.80 31.32
N TYR A 51 10.52 -7.76 31.35
CA TYR A 51 10.93 -8.57 30.20
C TYR A 51 10.71 -10.05 30.51
N ASP A 52 10.23 -10.79 29.51
CA ASP A 52 10.10 -12.24 29.59
C ASP A 52 11.41 -12.92 29.17
N LEU A 53 12.07 -13.62 30.12
CA LEU A 53 13.29 -14.37 29.90
C LEU A 53 13.04 -15.89 29.81
N SER A 54 11.79 -16.33 29.65
CA SER A 54 11.45 -17.74 29.41
C SER A 54 11.79 -18.25 27.99
N ARG A 55 12.62 -17.49 27.28
CA ARG A 55 13.08 -17.74 25.92
C ARG A 55 13.93 -19.02 25.84
N PRO A 56 13.61 -19.99 24.97
CA PRO A 56 14.39 -21.22 24.80
C PRO A 56 15.89 -20.98 24.55
N GLU A 57 16.23 -19.89 23.89
CA GLU A 57 17.59 -19.46 23.55
C GLU A 57 18.44 -19.17 24.79
N LEU A 58 17.80 -18.68 25.85
CA LEU A 58 18.46 -18.34 27.11
C LEU A 58 18.61 -19.55 28.04
N VAL A 59 17.99 -20.70 27.72
CA VAL A 59 17.97 -21.85 28.62
C VAL A 59 19.36 -22.50 28.75
N GLY A 60 19.96 -22.42 29.94
CA GLY A 60 21.34 -22.79 30.25
C GLY A 60 22.37 -21.95 29.49
N ALA A 61 22.00 -20.81 28.91
CA ALA A 61 22.89 -19.95 28.16
C ALA A 61 23.85 -19.21 29.09
N ARG A 62 25.07 -19.00 28.62
CA ARG A 62 26.05 -18.16 29.31
C ARG A 62 25.92 -16.74 28.79
N ILE A 63 25.48 -15.81 29.64
CA ILE A 63 25.31 -14.42 29.24
C ILE A 63 26.67 -13.72 29.23
N GLN A 64 27.11 -13.27 28.05
CA GLN A 64 28.37 -12.55 27.89
C GLN A 64 28.22 -11.06 28.24
N SER A 65 27.14 -10.45 27.77
CA SER A 65 26.90 -9.02 27.86
C SER A 65 25.40 -8.75 27.88
N ALA A 66 25.00 -7.66 28.52
CA ALA A 66 23.63 -7.18 28.40
C ALA A 66 23.56 -5.67 28.56
N LYS A 67 22.67 -5.05 27.79
CA LYS A 67 22.39 -3.63 27.86
C LYS A 67 20.91 -3.33 27.65
N LEU A 68 20.41 -2.33 28.37
CA LEU A 68 19.08 -1.76 28.17
C LEU A 68 19.20 -0.49 27.34
N ILE A 69 18.50 -0.44 26.20
CA ILE A 69 18.46 0.70 25.29
C ILE A 69 17.10 1.40 25.43
N LEU A 70 17.11 2.72 25.60
CA LEU A 70 15.92 3.55 25.82
C LEU A 70 15.87 4.70 24.81
N GLU A 71 14.73 4.90 24.12
CA GLU A 71 14.53 6.06 23.24
C GLU A 71 14.06 7.27 24.04
N TYR A 72 14.84 8.35 24.06
CA TYR A 72 14.44 9.60 24.70
C TYR A 72 13.31 10.26 23.89
N HIS A 73 12.16 10.47 24.53
CA HIS A 73 10.97 11.04 23.89
C HIS A 73 11.10 12.54 23.65
N GLY A 74 11.70 13.29 24.59
CA GLY A 74 11.86 14.73 24.46
C GLY A 74 11.87 15.47 25.79
N ARG A 75 12.21 16.77 25.71
CA ARG A 75 12.34 17.65 26.86
C ARG A 75 10.99 17.88 27.55
N ASP A 76 10.98 17.85 28.87
CA ASP A 76 9.86 18.37 29.62
C ASP A 76 9.93 19.91 29.67
N THR A 77 8.87 20.57 29.21
CA THR A 77 8.78 22.03 29.11
C THR A 77 7.71 22.64 29.99
N SER A 78 6.95 21.85 30.77
CA SER A 78 6.08 22.43 31.81
C SER A 78 6.94 23.13 32.87
N ASP A 79 6.45 24.16 33.56
CA ASP A 79 7.02 24.78 34.77
C ASP A 79 8.56 24.82 34.89
N GLY A 80 9.24 25.49 33.95
CA GLY A 80 10.69 25.77 34.01
C GLY A 80 11.62 24.72 33.38
N GLY A 81 11.09 23.55 32.99
CA GLY A 81 11.79 22.43 32.36
C GLY A 81 12.82 21.69 33.23
N SER A 82 13.34 20.55 32.73
CA SER A 82 14.38 19.78 33.43
C SER A 82 15.69 20.57 33.62
N VAL A 83 16.39 20.31 34.72
CA VAL A 83 17.70 20.92 35.00
C VAL A 83 18.76 20.58 33.96
N SER A 84 19.75 21.47 33.84
CA SER A 84 20.84 21.37 32.86
C SER A 84 22.09 20.66 33.40
N ASN A 85 22.01 20.02 34.57
CA ASN A 85 23.11 19.23 35.12
C ASN A 85 23.11 17.81 34.52
N ALA A 86 24.25 17.12 34.63
CA ALA A 86 24.34 15.73 34.19
C ALA A 86 24.04 14.82 35.39
N GLU A 87 22.99 14.02 35.25
CA GLU A 87 22.46 13.13 36.28
C GLU A 87 22.87 11.67 36.03
N GLN A 88 23.01 10.91 37.10
CA GLN A 88 23.30 9.48 37.03
C GLN A 88 22.00 8.67 37.11
N LEU A 89 21.67 7.94 36.03
CA LEU A 89 20.57 7.00 35.97
C LEU A 89 21.07 5.60 36.33
N ASN A 90 20.49 5.00 37.37
CA ASN A 90 20.82 3.66 37.84
C ASN A 90 19.72 2.67 37.48
N LEU A 91 20.14 1.50 36.99
CA LEU A 91 19.28 0.36 36.69
C LEU A 91 19.35 -0.65 37.84
N HIS A 92 18.19 -1.08 38.32
CA HIS A 92 18.06 -2.08 39.37
C HIS A 92 17.12 -3.20 38.93
N ALA A 93 17.37 -4.44 39.37
CA ALA A 93 16.33 -5.47 39.32
C ALA A 93 15.42 -5.36 40.55
N LEU A 94 14.13 -5.55 40.34
CA LEU A 94 13.16 -5.74 41.42
C LEU A 94 13.24 -7.19 41.91
N SER A 95 13.29 -7.39 43.22
CA SER A 95 13.35 -8.73 43.83
C SER A 95 11.97 -9.30 44.24
N GLY A 96 10.88 -8.59 43.92
CA GLY A 96 9.49 -8.99 44.19
C GLY A 96 8.47 -7.94 43.75
N GLU A 97 7.19 -8.16 44.03
CA GLU A 97 6.13 -7.18 43.80
C GLU A 97 6.38 -5.90 44.63
N PHE A 98 6.38 -4.74 43.95
CA PHE A 98 6.63 -3.45 44.56
C PHE A 98 5.31 -2.73 44.88
N ALA A 99 5.12 -2.29 46.14
CA ALA A 99 3.94 -1.55 46.58
C ALA A 99 4.31 -0.26 47.33
N GLU A 100 3.94 0.88 46.76
CA GLU A 100 4.39 2.22 47.21
C GLU A 100 3.60 2.80 48.39
N ALA A 101 2.43 2.24 48.71
CA ALA A 101 1.48 2.84 49.64
C ALA A 101 1.96 2.89 51.12
N SER A 102 3.01 2.16 51.50
CA SER A 102 3.49 1.99 52.88
C SER A 102 4.74 2.82 53.24
N VAL A 103 5.06 3.86 52.47
CA VAL A 103 6.42 4.40 52.32
C VAL A 103 6.43 5.92 52.57
N ASP A 104 7.00 6.39 53.68
CA ASP A 104 7.10 7.84 54.02
C ASP A 104 8.33 8.52 53.40
N TRP A 105 8.16 8.98 52.16
CA TRP A 105 9.21 9.56 51.33
C TRP A 105 9.92 10.82 51.88
N LEU A 106 9.40 11.46 52.93
CA LEU A 106 9.94 12.75 53.40
C LEU A 106 10.89 12.61 54.60
N GLN A 107 10.77 11.56 55.42
CA GLN A 107 11.65 11.34 56.57
C GLN A 107 11.80 9.84 56.85
N ASN A 108 13.04 9.31 56.86
CA ASN A 108 13.28 8.23 57.83
C ASN A 108 13.14 8.90 59.22
N GLY A 109 12.60 8.24 60.24
CA GLY A 109 12.36 8.84 61.56
C GLY A 109 13.59 9.37 62.32
N LEU A 110 14.73 9.62 61.65
CA LEU A 110 16.00 10.15 62.15
C LEU A 110 16.60 11.28 61.28
N GLY A 111 15.88 11.81 60.28
CA GLY A 111 16.30 13.00 59.52
C GLY A 111 17.37 12.80 58.44
N ALA A 112 17.56 11.58 57.95
CA ALA A 112 18.42 11.30 56.78
C ALA A 112 17.59 11.07 55.50
N ARG A 113 18.12 11.53 54.35
CA ARG A 113 17.59 11.17 53.02
C ARG A 113 17.58 9.65 52.87
N TRP A 114 16.55 9.14 52.22
CA TRP A 114 16.30 7.71 52.11
C TRP A 114 17.44 6.96 51.43
N ARG A 115 18.07 6.02 52.16
CA ARG A 115 18.83 4.93 51.54
C ARG A 115 17.99 3.67 51.32
N GLN A 116 16.87 3.50 52.03
CA GLN A 116 15.87 2.47 51.75
C GLN A 116 14.62 2.65 52.62
N SER A 117 13.45 2.71 51.99
CA SER A 117 12.23 2.07 52.47
C SER A 117 11.28 1.87 51.27
N GLY A 118 10.35 0.92 51.35
CA GLY A 118 9.42 0.55 50.27
C GLY A 118 9.72 -0.68 49.42
N GLY A 119 10.80 -1.42 49.67
CA GLY A 119 11.04 -2.75 49.10
C GLY A 119 12.44 -2.96 48.54
N ASP A 120 12.94 -4.19 48.59
CA ASP A 120 14.30 -4.60 48.22
C ASP A 120 14.55 -4.44 46.72
N PHE A 121 15.04 -3.27 46.28
CA PHE A 121 15.72 -3.20 44.99
C PHE A 121 17.08 -3.88 45.11
N GLY A 122 17.40 -4.71 44.12
CA GLY A 122 18.70 -5.36 44.04
C GLY A 122 19.84 -4.36 43.86
N PRO A 123 21.10 -4.83 43.90
CA PRO A 123 22.27 -3.99 43.60
C PRO A 123 22.12 -3.30 42.24
N VAL A 124 22.78 -2.14 42.07
CA VAL A 124 22.84 -1.45 40.78
C VAL A 124 23.43 -2.40 39.73
N LEU A 125 22.66 -2.67 38.68
CA LEU A 125 23.02 -3.59 37.60
C LEU A 125 23.80 -2.91 36.49
N ALA A 126 23.42 -1.68 36.17
CA ALA A 126 24.02 -0.83 35.15
C ALA A 126 23.72 0.64 35.48
N SER A 127 24.47 1.57 34.90
CA SER A 127 24.15 2.99 35.03
C SER A 127 24.64 3.79 33.83
N VAL A 128 24.02 4.95 33.60
CA VAL A 128 24.42 5.89 32.55
C VAL A 128 24.32 7.32 33.08
N ARG A 129 25.31 8.16 32.75
CA ARG A 129 25.27 9.59 33.08
C ARG A 129 24.75 10.37 31.87
N ALA A 130 23.65 11.10 32.05
CA ALA A 130 23.02 11.86 30.98
C ALA A 130 22.47 13.19 31.49
N ASN A 131 22.38 14.18 30.60
CA ASN A 131 21.83 15.49 30.93
C ASN A 131 20.40 15.60 30.39
N PRO A 132 19.37 15.60 31.24
CA PRO A 132 17.98 15.54 30.78
C PRO A 132 17.56 16.76 29.95
N ALA A 133 18.28 17.90 30.02
CA ALA A 133 18.02 19.07 29.19
C ALA A 133 18.79 19.07 27.85
N LYS A 134 19.78 18.19 27.65
CA LYS A 134 20.64 18.15 26.44
C LYS A 134 20.49 16.89 25.59
N VAL A 135 19.80 15.85 26.07
CA VAL A 135 19.46 14.68 25.23
C VAL A 135 18.37 15.11 24.24
N SER A 136 18.60 14.85 22.97
CA SER A 136 17.65 15.22 21.91
C SER A 136 16.57 14.16 21.77
N ALA A 137 15.33 14.54 21.44
CA ALA A 137 14.25 13.59 21.13
C ALA A 137 14.69 12.62 20.03
N GLY A 138 14.43 11.33 20.19
CA GLY A 138 14.89 10.26 19.30
C GLY A 138 16.32 9.77 19.56
N GLN A 139 17.06 10.37 20.51
CA GLN A 139 18.37 9.87 20.91
C GLN A 139 18.23 8.64 21.83
N TRP A 140 19.08 7.65 21.62
CA TRP A 140 19.11 6.42 22.41
C TRP A 140 20.07 6.53 23.60
N LEU A 141 19.61 6.14 24.79
CA LEU A 141 20.44 5.96 25.99
C LEU A 141 20.64 4.47 26.24
N SER A 142 21.88 4.06 26.55
CA SER A 142 22.23 2.66 26.81
C SER A 142 22.74 2.52 28.25
N LEU A 143 22.13 1.62 29.02
CA LEU A 143 22.59 1.20 30.34
C LEU A 143 23.19 -0.20 30.21
N GLU A 144 24.50 -0.30 30.34
CA GLU A 144 25.25 -1.56 30.21
C GLU A 144 26.01 -1.86 31.50
N GLY A 145 26.12 -3.14 31.85
CA GLY A 145 26.89 -3.56 33.02
C GLY A 145 27.03 -5.06 33.13
N THR A 146 28.18 -5.52 33.60
CA THR A 146 28.42 -6.96 33.84
C THR A 146 27.50 -7.54 34.91
N SER A 147 27.03 -6.71 35.85
CA SER A 147 26.02 -7.10 36.84
C SER A 147 24.64 -7.30 36.20
N LEU A 148 24.29 -6.57 35.14
CA LEU A 148 23.05 -6.77 34.38
C LEU A 148 23.06 -8.13 33.66
N ALA A 149 24.17 -8.46 32.99
CA ALA A 149 24.34 -9.76 32.35
C ALA A 149 24.14 -10.93 33.34
N ARG A 150 24.75 -10.84 34.54
CA ARG A 150 24.57 -11.85 35.60
C ARG A 150 23.14 -11.91 36.15
N ALA A 151 22.45 -10.77 36.24
CA ALA A 151 21.07 -10.74 36.71
C ALA A 151 20.11 -11.41 35.72
N ILE A 152 20.36 -11.25 34.42
CA ILE A 152 19.61 -11.91 33.35
C ILE A 152 19.89 -13.41 33.36
N GLU A 153 21.17 -13.80 33.47
CA GLU A 153 21.57 -15.21 33.60
C GLU A 153 20.90 -15.88 34.81
N ALA A 154 20.77 -15.17 35.93
CA ALA A 154 20.15 -15.69 37.14
C ALA A 154 18.61 -15.75 37.08
N ALA A 155 17.98 -14.97 36.19
CA ALA A 155 16.53 -14.90 36.00
C ALA A 155 16.04 -15.70 34.79
N GLU A 156 16.90 -16.57 34.25
CA GLU A 156 16.57 -17.50 33.17
C GLU A 156 15.28 -18.29 33.46
N GLY A 157 14.38 -18.36 32.47
CA GLY A 157 13.13 -19.10 32.62
C GLY A 157 12.00 -18.33 33.30
N GLU A 158 12.28 -17.12 33.81
CA GLU A 158 11.31 -16.27 34.51
C GLU A 158 11.21 -14.88 33.85
N SER A 159 10.41 -13.97 34.41
CA SER A 159 10.40 -12.57 34.00
C SER A 159 11.33 -11.74 34.87
N ILE A 160 12.05 -10.78 34.29
CA ILE A 160 12.83 -9.78 35.03
C ILE A 160 12.15 -8.42 34.95
N SER A 161 11.94 -7.78 36.10
CA SER A 161 11.48 -6.39 36.15
C SER A 161 12.62 -5.47 36.53
N LEU A 162 12.89 -4.52 35.65
CA LEU A 162 13.99 -3.56 35.73
C LEU A 162 13.42 -2.17 36.07
N MET A 163 13.97 -1.56 37.11
CA MET A 163 13.62 -0.21 37.56
C MET A 163 14.76 0.76 37.28
N ILE A 164 14.41 1.92 36.73
CA ILE A 164 15.35 3.02 36.47
C ILE A 164 15.05 4.15 37.45
N LYS A 165 16.08 4.64 38.15
CA LYS A 165 15.99 5.80 39.05
C LYS A 165 17.24 6.68 39.02
N LEU A 166 17.16 7.87 39.60
CA LEU A 166 18.32 8.74 39.80
C LEU A 166 19.17 8.26 40.99
N ASP A 167 20.49 8.44 40.89
CA ASP A 167 21.45 8.13 41.97
C ASP A 167 21.23 9.02 43.20
N GLU A 168 21.02 10.32 42.97
CA GLU A 168 20.61 11.29 43.97
C GLU A 168 19.23 11.86 43.59
N GLU A 169 18.23 11.55 44.39
CA GLU A 169 16.89 12.17 44.29
C GLU A 169 16.91 13.41 45.20
N ASP A 170 17.49 14.51 44.72
CA ASP A 170 17.47 15.81 45.39
C ASP A 170 16.20 16.62 45.02
N SER A 171 16.08 17.85 45.52
CA SER A 171 14.89 18.70 45.33
C SER A 171 14.87 19.43 43.98
N GLU A 172 15.74 19.06 43.03
CA GLU A 172 15.81 19.68 41.70
C GLU A 172 15.10 18.81 40.64
N ARG A 173 14.48 19.47 39.66
CA ARG A 173 13.64 18.82 38.66
C ARG A 173 14.45 18.15 37.55
N SER A 174 14.74 16.87 37.70
CA SER A 174 15.58 16.06 36.81
C SER A 174 14.78 15.02 36.00
N ILE A 175 13.91 15.46 35.09
CA ILE A 175 12.98 14.58 34.37
C ILE A 175 13.56 14.04 33.07
N PHE A 176 13.62 12.71 32.96
CA PHE A 176 13.81 11.98 31.69
C PHE A 176 12.48 11.41 31.20
N ARG A 177 12.16 11.62 29.92
CA ARG A 177 10.97 11.03 29.27
C ARG A 177 11.39 10.04 28.21
N PHE A 178 10.94 8.80 28.29
CA PHE A 178 11.18 7.79 27.25
C PHE A 178 9.88 7.35 26.56
N LYS A 179 10.01 6.85 25.32
CA LYS A 179 8.88 6.31 24.55
C LYS A 179 8.47 4.92 25.07
N SER A 180 7.15 4.73 25.23
CA SER A 180 6.57 3.42 25.53
C SER A 180 6.70 2.47 24.33
N GLY A 181 6.93 1.18 24.61
CA GLY A 181 7.09 0.15 23.57
C GLY A 181 8.30 0.30 22.63
N LYS A 182 9.30 1.11 23.00
CA LYS A 182 10.55 1.30 22.24
C LYS A 182 11.80 0.94 23.03
N SER A 183 11.66 0.37 24.21
CA SER A 183 12.81 -0.02 25.05
C SER A 183 13.29 -1.42 24.65
N ARG A 184 14.60 -1.61 24.50
CA ARG A 184 15.18 -2.88 24.06
C ARG A 184 16.16 -3.41 25.08
N LEU A 185 15.93 -4.62 25.59
CA LEU A 185 16.93 -5.38 26.33
C LEU A 185 17.72 -6.23 25.35
N VAL A 186 18.99 -5.88 25.14
CA VAL A 186 19.91 -6.59 24.23
C VAL A 186 20.83 -7.47 25.05
N ILE A 187 20.89 -8.75 24.73
CA ILE A 187 21.58 -9.80 25.47
C ILE A 187 22.53 -10.50 24.51
N ASP A 188 23.84 -10.41 24.76
CA ASP A 188 24.82 -11.23 24.07
C ASP A 188 25.06 -12.50 24.90
N TYR A 189 24.90 -13.67 24.30
CA TYR A 189 24.94 -14.94 25.01
C TYR A 189 25.65 -16.03 24.20
N GLU A 190 26.18 -17.03 24.90
CA GLU A 190 26.60 -18.30 24.33
C GLU A 190 25.55 -19.35 24.70
N PRO A 191 24.79 -19.91 23.74
CA PRO A 191 23.78 -20.92 24.05
C PRO A 191 24.42 -22.17 24.66
N SER A 192 23.69 -22.87 25.53
CA SER A 192 24.14 -24.16 26.06
C SER A 192 24.36 -25.15 24.91
N PRO A 193 25.30 -26.11 25.00
CA PRO A 193 25.49 -27.11 23.94
C PRO A 193 24.22 -27.89 23.57
N ALA A 194 23.30 -28.09 24.52
CA ALA A 194 22.02 -28.76 24.30
C ALA A 194 21.02 -27.85 23.56
N VAL A 195 20.95 -26.57 23.92
CA VAL A 195 20.11 -25.58 23.21
C VAL A 195 20.69 -25.26 21.84
N ALA A 196 22.00 -25.09 21.71
CA ALA A 196 22.70 -24.96 20.43
C ALA A 196 22.42 -26.18 19.53
N ALA A 197 22.40 -27.40 20.09
CA ALA A 197 22.02 -28.60 19.36
C ALA A 197 20.52 -28.65 19.02
N ALA A 198 19.62 -28.13 19.86
CA ALA A 198 18.18 -28.06 19.58
C ALA A 198 17.85 -27.02 18.50
N VAL A 199 18.44 -25.83 18.58
CA VAL A 199 18.36 -24.78 17.54
C VAL A 199 19.01 -25.27 16.24
N ALA A 200 20.17 -25.96 16.32
CA ALA A 200 20.76 -26.60 15.15
C ALA A 200 19.86 -27.71 14.58
N ALA A 201 19.22 -28.53 15.42
CA ALA A 201 18.29 -29.57 14.97
C ALA A 201 17.00 -29.02 14.37
N LEU A 202 16.58 -27.80 14.73
CA LEU A 202 15.51 -27.05 14.07
C LEU A 202 15.93 -26.48 12.71
N ARG A 203 17.24 -26.26 12.51
CA ARG A 203 17.86 -25.84 11.25
C ARG A 203 18.28 -27.03 10.36
N GLU A 204 18.28 -28.24 10.90
CA GLU A 204 18.55 -29.47 10.14
C GLU A 204 17.28 -29.92 9.40
N PRO A 205 17.37 -30.26 8.09
CA PRO A 205 16.26 -30.84 7.36
C PRO A 205 15.73 -32.11 8.05
N LEU A 206 14.43 -32.36 7.98
CA LEU A 206 13.80 -33.57 8.53
C LEU A 206 14.56 -34.85 8.10
N PRO A 207 14.73 -35.84 9.00
CA PRO A 207 15.37 -37.10 8.65
C PRO A 207 14.62 -37.80 7.51
N GLY A 208 15.23 -37.88 6.33
CA GLY A 208 14.66 -38.58 5.19
C GLY A 208 14.91 -37.96 3.83
N GLN A 209 15.22 -36.65 3.72
CA GLN A 209 15.80 -36.04 2.51
C GLN A 209 16.52 -34.73 2.84
N PRO A 210 17.84 -34.72 3.11
CA PRO A 210 18.67 -33.65 2.59
C PRO A 210 18.80 -33.93 1.09
N GLY A 211 17.96 -33.30 0.28
CA GLY A 211 18.23 -33.22 -1.15
C GLY A 211 19.58 -32.53 -1.32
N ILE A 212 20.43 -33.04 -2.21
CA ILE A 212 21.52 -32.24 -2.77
C ILE A 212 20.90 -30.89 -3.16
N PRO A 213 21.43 -29.74 -2.70
CA PRO A 213 20.86 -28.44 -3.04
C PRO A 213 20.58 -28.39 -4.54
N VAL A 214 19.31 -28.16 -4.88
CA VAL A 214 18.88 -28.17 -6.28
C VAL A 214 19.41 -26.88 -6.92
N GLU A 215 19.95 -27.00 -8.12
CA GLU A 215 20.38 -25.85 -8.91
C GLU A 215 19.15 -25.00 -9.27
N GLY A 216 19.32 -23.68 -9.36
CA GLY A 216 18.22 -22.78 -9.74
C GLY A 216 17.27 -22.41 -8.60
N VAL A 217 17.66 -22.60 -7.33
CA VAL A 217 17.05 -21.96 -6.16
C VAL A 217 18.09 -21.10 -5.46
N THR A 218 17.78 -19.83 -5.22
CA THR A 218 18.68 -18.91 -4.50
C THR A 218 17.93 -18.20 -3.37
N PRO A 219 18.31 -18.39 -2.09
CA PRO A 219 17.78 -17.61 -0.99
C PRO A 219 18.03 -16.10 -1.20
N VAL A 220 17.01 -15.28 -0.96
CA VAL A 220 17.09 -13.82 -1.00
C VAL A 220 17.08 -13.31 0.45
N PRO A 221 18.09 -12.53 0.88
CA PRO A 221 18.11 -12.00 2.24
C PRO A 221 16.88 -11.15 2.56
N GLY A 222 16.34 -11.32 3.76
CA GLY A 222 15.17 -10.60 4.26
C GLY A 222 15.49 -9.16 4.67
N TYR A 223 14.54 -8.47 5.33
CA TYR A 223 14.77 -7.15 5.91
C TYR A 223 15.88 -7.21 6.98
N PRO A 224 17.10 -6.66 6.76
CA PRO A 224 18.27 -6.96 7.59
C PRO A 224 18.14 -6.56 9.07
N GLU A 225 17.31 -5.57 9.36
CA GLU A 225 17.12 -5.04 10.73
C GLU A 225 15.98 -5.74 11.49
N ALA A 226 15.21 -6.61 10.82
CA ALA A 226 14.24 -7.46 11.49
C ALA A 226 14.96 -8.64 12.18
N PRO A 227 14.46 -9.10 13.34
CA PRO A 227 14.95 -10.34 13.92
C PRO A 227 14.55 -11.54 13.05
N GLU A 228 15.29 -12.65 13.19
CA GLU A 228 14.83 -13.95 12.70
C GLU A 228 13.49 -14.32 13.33
N SER A 229 12.68 -15.05 12.59
CA SER A 229 11.43 -15.59 13.08
C SER A 229 11.68 -16.57 14.22
N SER A 230 10.88 -16.45 15.27
CA SER A 230 10.79 -17.43 16.36
C SER A 230 9.62 -18.42 16.15
N ASN A 231 8.90 -18.29 15.02
CA ASN A 231 7.77 -19.16 14.70
C ASN A 231 8.12 -20.19 13.64
N TYR A 232 8.96 -19.80 12.67
CA TYR A 232 9.17 -20.57 11.45
C TYR A 232 10.63 -20.66 11.05
N TYR A 233 10.99 -21.79 10.45
CA TYR A 233 12.21 -21.98 9.70
C TYR A 233 11.86 -22.61 8.34
N LEU A 234 12.51 -22.18 7.26
CA LEU A 234 12.14 -22.59 5.90
C LEU A 234 13.33 -23.18 5.14
N VAL A 235 13.07 -24.31 4.47
CA VAL A 235 13.97 -24.91 3.49
C VAL A 235 13.27 -25.00 2.14
N ALA A 236 13.88 -24.46 1.09
CA ALA A 236 13.37 -24.53 -0.28
C ALA A 236 14.43 -25.15 -1.19
N GLY A 237 14.08 -26.23 -1.90
CA GLY A 237 15.02 -26.90 -2.81
C GLY A 237 16.30 -27.41 -2.16
N GLY A 238 16.27 -27.70 -0.85
CA GLY A 238 17.45 -28.08 -0.06
C GLY A 238 18.30 -26.90 0.46
N HIS A 239 17.91 -25.65 0.18
CA HIS A 239 18.58 -24.45 0.71
C HIS A 239 17.83 -23.89 1.92
N SER A 240 18.57 -23.52 2.96
CA SER A 240 18.03 -22.73 4.07
C SER A 240 17.64 -21.34 3.58
N VAL A 241 16.41 -20.93 3.82
CA VAL A 241 15.93 -19.57 3.50
C VAL A 241 15.74 -18.81 4.81
N GLU A 242 16.27 -17.59 4.86
CA GLU A 242 16.08 -16.68 5.99
C GLU A 242 14.59 -16.37 6.17
N VAL A 243 14.10 -16.39 7.42
CA VAL A 243 12.73 -16.04 7.74
C VAL A 243 12.75 -14.89 8.73
N LYS A 244 12.30 -13.71 8.32
CA LYS A 244 12.33 -12.51 9.15
C LYS A 244 10.98 -12.22 9.78
N SER A 245 10.97 -11.99 11.09
CA SER A 245 9.80 -11.46 11.80
C SER A 245 9.73 -9.95 11.56
N GLU A 246 9.15 -9.55 10.44
CA GLU A 246 9.05 -8.16 10.04
C GLU A 246 7.92 -7.42 10.78
N PRO A 247 8.02 -6.10 11.00
CA PRO A 247 7.05 -5.33 11.78
C PRO A 247 5.73 -5.03 11.02
N TYR A 248 5.40 -5.82 10.00
CA TYR A 248 4.25 -5.63 9.09
C TYR A 248 3.21 -6.76 9.20
N ASP A 249 3.08 -7.34 10.40
CA ASP A 249 2.23 -8.51 10.73
C ASP A 249 2.61 -9.82 10.04
N PHE A 250 3.85 -9.96 9.58
CA PHE A 250 4.30 -11.14 8.84
C PHE A 250 5.69 -11.59 9.26
N ASP A 251 5.82 -12.90 9.43
CA ASP A 251 7.09 -13.55 9.17
C ASP A 251 7.26 -13.62 7.64
N VAL A 252 8.47 -13.37 7.10
CA VAL A 252 8.71 -13.25 5.65
C VAL A 252 9.92 -14.07 5.25
N ALA A 253 9.73 -14.94 4.26
CA ALA A 253 10.79 -15.72 3.62
C ALA A 253 10.83 -15.42 2.12
N MET A 254 12.02 -15.17 1.58
CA MET A 254 12.19 -14.79 0.17
C MET A 254 13.25 -15.64 -0.52
N PHE A 255 12.96 -16.10 -1.74
CA PHE A 255 13.93 -16.80 -2.57
C PHE A 255 13.58 -16.68 -4.05
N THR A 256 14.54 -16.94 -4.93
CA THR A 256 14.31 -17.11 -6.36
C THR A 256 14.27 -18.60 -6.72
N MET A 257 13.50 -18.94 -7.75
CA MET A 257 13.51 -20.28 -8.33
C MET A 257 13.32 -20.27 -9.85
N ARG A 258 13.82 -21.30 -10.54
CA ARG A 258 13.42 -21.63 -11.92
C ARG A 258 12.05 -22.31 -11.95
N ASP A 259 11.48 -22.48 -13.14
CA ASP A 259 10.25 -23.25 -13.38
C ASP A 259 10.50 -24.76 -13.31
N GLU A 260 11.10 -25.22 -12.22
CA GLU A 260 11.36 -26.62 -11.91
C GLU A 260 10.76 -26.97 -10.55
N PRO A 261 10.13 -28.16 -10.39
CA PRO A 261 9.56 -28.56 -9.11
C PRO A 261 10.59 -28.66 -7.98
N ILE A 262 10.37 -27.90 -6.90
CA ILE A 262 11.16 -27.94 -5.67
C ILE A 262 10.30 -28.36 -4.48
N LEU A 263 10.93 -29.01 -3.51
CA LEU A 263 10.30 -29.26 -2.20
C LEU A 263 10.46 -28.01 -1.32
N VAL A 264 9.38 -27.61 -0.66
CA VAL A 264 9.37 -26.58 0.37
C VAL A 264 8.94 -27.19 1.69
N ASP A 265 9.77 -27.00 2.70
CA ASP A 265 9.52 -27.38 4.09
C ASP A 265 9.48 -26.14 4.97
N VAL A 266 8.34 -25.94 5.63
CA VAL A 266 8.16 -24.91 6.65
C VAL A 266 8.12 -25.60 8.01
N MET A 267 9.23 -25.58 8.74
CA MET A 267 9.28 -26.05 10.12
C MET A 267 8.62 -25.02 11.04
N VAL A 268 7.70 -25.47 11.88
CA VAL A 268 6.93 -24.64 12.80
C VAL A 268 7.40 -24.89 14.22
N GLN A 269 7.68 -23.83 14.98
CA GLN A 269 8.09 -23.93 16.37
C GLN A 269 6.91 -24.28 17.28
N GLY A 270 7.00 -25.41 17.97
CA GLY A 270 5.93 -25.94 18.81
C GLY A 270 4.87 -26.71 18.01
N ASP A 271 3.85 -27.22 18.71
CA ASP A 271 2.78 -27.99 18.08
C ASP A 271 1.77 -27.06 17.36
N PHE A 272 1.10 -27.60 16.35
CA PHE A 272 0.01 -26.96 15.61
C PHE A 272 -0.90 -28.03 15.01
N ALA A 273 -2.22 -27.86 15.12
CA ALA A 273 -3.16 -28.84 14.56
C ALA A 273 -3.57 -28.47 13.14
N ASP A 274 -3.99 -27.23 12.94
CA ASP A 274 -4.59 -26.72 11.72
C ASP A 274 -3.67 -25.72 11.03
N PHE A 275 -3.66 -25.73 9.70
CA PHE A 275 -2.95 -24.76 8.87
C PHE A 275 -3.61 -24.61 7.49
N SER A 276 -3.32 -23.52 6.80
CA SER A 276 -3.63 -23.32 5.39
C SER A 276 -2.42 -22.79 4.64
N VAL A 277 -2.34 -23.07 3.34
CA VAL A 277 -1.37 -22.47 2.41
C VAL A 277 -2.16 -21.79 1.31
N LYS A 278 -2.12 -20.46 1.30
CA LYS A 278 -2.90 -19.60 0.42
C LYS A 278 -2.04 -19.04 -0.71
N PRO A 279 -2.63 -18.72 -1.88
CA PRO A 279 -4.05 -18.88 -2.19
C PRO A 279 -4.45 -20.28 -2.68
N ASP A 280 -5.71 -20.65 -2.43
CA ASP A 280 -6.25 -21.99 -2.75
C ASP A 280 -6.28 -22.28 -4.27
N ARG A 281 -6.27 -21.25 -5.12
CA ARG A 281 -6.38 -21.39 -6.58
C ARG A 281 -5.22 -22.17 -7.21
N HIS A 282 -4.09 -22.29 -6.52
CA HIS A 282 -2.95 -23.09 -6.96
C HIS A 282 -3.09 -24.60 -6.64
N ASP A 283 -4.14 -24.99 -5.91
CA ASP A 283 -4.43 -26.38 -5.51
C ASP A 283 -3.22 -27.11 -4.88
N LEU A 284 -2.37 -26.37 -4.15
CA LEU A 284 -1.18 -26.91 -3.52
C LEU A 284 -1.55 -27.97 -2.47
N LYS A 285 -1.01 -29.18 -2.64
CA LYS A 285 -1.22 -30.29 -1.71
C LYS A 285 -0.19 -30.23 -0.58
N ALA A 286 -0.42 -29.32 0.38
CA ALA A 286 0.39 -29.22 1.57
C ALA A 286 0.04 -30.29 2.61
N THR A 287 1.05 -30.88 3.23
CA THR A 287 0.90 -31.96 4.22
C THR A 287 1.69 -31.66 5.47
N ARG A 288 1.15 -32.02 6.63
CA ARG A 288 1.88 -31.96 7.89
C ARG A 288 2.77 -33.20 8.04
N VAL A 289 4.06 -32.98 8.25
CA VAL A 289 5.04 -34.02 8.60
C VAL A 289 5.68 -33.63 9.93
N GLN A 290 5.24 -34.26 11.02
CA GLN A 290 5.61 -33.88 12.39
C GLN A 290 5.31 -32.38 12.65
N ASN A 291 6.32 -31.56 12.88
CA ASN A 291 6.18 -30.11 13.07
C ASN A 291 6.51 -29.31 11.81
N ALA A 292 6.50 -29.92 10.62
CA ALA A 292 6.69 -29.21 9.37
C ALA A 292 5.43 -29.24 8.49
N ILE A 293 5.22 -28.18 7.72
CA ILE A 293 4.29 -28.12 6.60
C ILE A 293 5.12 -28.31 5.33
N ARG A 294 4.81 -29.36 4.56
CA ARG A 294 5.55 -29.78 3.36
C ARG A 294 4.68 -29.71 2.11
N PHE A 295 5.18 -29.08 1.07
CA PHE A 295 4.55 -29.04 -0.26
C PHE A 295 5.58 -28.92 -1.38
N THR A 296 5.14 -29.12 -2.62
CA THR A 296 5.95 -28.92 -3.82
C THR A 296 5.54 -27.64 -4.51
N LEU A 297 6.52 -26.83 -4.90
CA LEU A 297 6.34 -25.60 -5.67
C LEU A 297 6.95 -25.82 -7.06
N SER A 298 6.17 -25.65 -8.13
CA SER A 298 6.61 -25.90 -9.52
C SER A 298 6.87 -24.63 -10.33
N GLU A 299 6.48 -23.48 -9.80
CA GLU A 299 6.63 -22.16 -10.41
C GLU A 299 6.76 -21.13 -9.26
N PRO A 300 7.36 -19.96 -9.50
CA PRO A 300 7.42 -18.90 -8.50
C PRO A 300 6.02 -18.39 -8.09
N LEU A 301 5.67 -18.51 -6.81
CA LEU A 301 4.39 -18.06 -6.25
C LEU A 301 4.56 -17.12 -5.05
N LYS A 302 3.51 -16.35 -4.78
CA LYS A 302 3.36 -15.53 -3.57
C LYS A 302 2.38 -16.24 -2.65
N LEU A 303 2.87 -16.82 -1.56
CA LEU A 303 2.07 -17.69 -0.69
C LEU A 303 1.97 -17.12 0.73
N VAL A 304 0.87 -17.43 1.40
CA VAL A 304 0.69 -17.17 2.83
C VAL A 304 0.39 -18.46 3.56
N VAL A 305 1.22 -18.81 4.53
CA VAL A 305 0.94 -19.89 5.48
C VAL A 305 0.25 -19.30 6.70
N GLN A 306 -0.96 -19.76 6.98
CA GLN A 306 -1.71 -19.33 8.17
C GLN A 306 -1.83 -20.50 9.15
N ILE A 307 -1.47 -20.25 10.40
CA ILE A 307 -1.70 -21.17 11.52
C ILE A 307 -2.50 -20.40 12.57
N PRO A 308 -3.67 -20.89 13.00
CA PRO A 308 -4.49 -20.18 13.98
C PRO A 308 -3.71 -19.83 15.25
N GLY A 309 -3.80 -18.56 15.67
CA GLY A 309 -3.12 -18.05 16.87
C GLY A 309 -1.64 -17.74 16.70
N ARG A 310 -1.11 -17.78 15.47
CA ARG A 310 0.28 -17.41 15.15
C ARG A 310 0.32 -16.31 14.11
N GLN A 311 1.43 -15.58 14.08
CA GLN A 311 1.72 -14.64 13.00
C GLN A 311 1.78 -15.40 11.67
N PRO A 312 1.14 -14.90 10.59
CA PRO A 312 1.22 -15.56 9.29
C PRO A 312 2.63 -15.45 8.70
N LEU A 313 2.98 -16.44 7.86
CA LEU A 313 4.24 -16.46 7.11
C LEU A 313 3.98 -16.16 5.63
N ALA A 314 4.57 -15.09 5.10
CA ALA A 314 4.62 -14.81 3.68
C ALA A 314 5.84 -15.52 3.07
N ILE A 315 5.60 -16.34 2.04
CA ILE A 315 6.64 -16.99 1.25
C ILE A 315 6.63 -16.35 -0.14
N ILE A 316 7.69 -15.59 -0.43
CA ILE A 316 7.84 -14.82 -1.66
C ILE A 316 8.86 -15.54 -2.55
N ALA A 317 8.36 -16.42 -3.41
CA ALA A 317 9.17 -17.01 -4.47
C ALA A 317 9.07 -16.14 -5.72
N THR A 318 10.20 -15.79 -6.32
CA THR A 318 10.30 -15.02 -7.58
C THR A 318 11.08 -15.82 -8.62
N PRO A 319 10.96 -15.50 -9.92
CA PRO A 319 11.85 -16.06 -10.94
C PRO A 319 13.31 -15.76 -10.62
N GLU A 320 14.21 -16.68 -10.99
CA GLU A 320 15.66 -16.43 -11.03
C GLU A 320 15.93 -15.12 -11.78
N GLU A 321 16.80 -14.28 -11.20
CA GLU A 321 17.20 -13.04 -11.86
C GLU A 321 18.03 -13.38 -13.10
N VAL A 322 17.47 -13.02 -14.26
CA VAL A 322 18.19 -12.99 -15.53
C VAL A 322 18.60 -11.55 -15.82
N ASP A 323 19.72 -11.35 -16.50
CA ASP A 323 20.18 -10.01 -16.94
C ASP A 323 20.52 -9.01 -15.82
N VAL A 324 21.14 -9.48 -14.73
CA VAL A 324 21.73 -8.60 -13.69
C VAL A 324 22.68 -7.56 -14.32
N PRO A 325 22.46 -6.24 -14.12
CA PRO A 325 23.23 -5.21 -14.79
C PRO A 325 24.66 -5.09 -14.24
N ASP A 326 25.58 -4.65 -15.10
CA ASP A 326 26.96 -4.35 -14.70
C ASP A 326 26.97 -3.15 -13.73
N PRO A 327 27.48 -3.29 -12.49
CA PRO A 327 27.55 -2.20 -11.52
C PRO A 327 28.44 -1.03 -11.96
N THR A 328 29.22 -1.19 -13.02
CA THR A 328 30.10 -0.15 -13.58
C THR A 328 29.52 0.56 -14.80
N ASP A 329 28.35 0.15 -15.29
CA ASP A 329 27.64 0.85 -16.37
C ASP A 329 27.17 2.23 -15.88
N ALA A 330 27.49 3.27 -16.66
CA ALA A 330 27.16 4.65 -16.34
C ALA A 330 25.65 4.95 -16.32
N ASN A 331 24.83 4.10 -16.94
CA ASN A 331 23.36 4.21 -16.95
C ASN A 331 22.71 3.38 -15.85
N VAL A 332 23.48 2.77 -14.94
CA VAL A 332 22.97 1.91 -13.87
C VAL A 332 23.19 2.57 -12.50
N LEU A 333 22.09 2.82 -11.79
CA LEU A 333 22.10 3.16 -10.36
C LEU A 333 22.09 1.84 -9.56
N TYR A 334 23.29 1.31 -9.28
CA TYR A 334 23.47 0.02 -8.62
C TYR A 334 23.55 0.15 -7.09
N PHE A 335 22.61 -0.46 -6.38
CA PHE A 335 22.62 -0.59 -4.92
C PHE A 335 23.10 -1.99 -4.51
N ALA A 336 24.32 -2.05 -3.99
CA ALA A 336 24.96 -3.28 -3.53
C ALA A 336 24.36 -3.79 -2.20
N PRO A 337 24.57 -5.08 -1.85
CA PRO A 337 24.12 -5.63 -0.58
C PRO A 337 24.61 -4.81 0.62
N GLY A 338 23.73 -4.62 1.61
CA GLY A 338 23.96 -3.74 2.76
C GLY A 338 23.00 -2.55 2.80
N VAL A 339 23.15 -1.71 3.83
CA VAL A 339 22.25 -0.58 4.08
C VAL A 339 22.76 0.68 3.40
N THR A 340 21.92 1.31 2.56
CA THR A 340 22.22 2.58 1.88
C THR A 340 21.15 3.62 2.20
N TYR A 341 21.55 4.84 2.55
CA TYR A 341 20.64 5.98 2.75
C TYR A 341 20.62 6.83 1.48
N ALA A 342 19.74 6.48 0.54
CA ALA A 342 19.70 7.08 -0.79
C ALA A 342 18.92 8.40 -0.84
N GLY A 343 18.02 8.65 0.13
CA GLY A 343 17.15 9.82 0.06
C GLY A 343 16.10 9.66 -1.03
N VAL A 344 16.06 10.58 -2.00
CA VAL A 344 15.14 10.46 -3.14
C VAL A 344 15.92 10.08 -4.40
N ILE A 345 15.62 8.91 -4.93
CA ILE A 345 16.22 8.35 -6.15
C ILE A 345 15.44 8.90 -7.35
N ARG A 346 16.15 9.57 -8.26
CA ARG A 346 15.56 10.19 -9.46
C ARG A 346 16.25 9.65 -10.71
N PRO A 347 15.83 8.47 -11.22
CA PRO A 347 16.37 7.97 -12.48
C PRO A 347 16.01 8.92 -13.63
N GLU A 348 16.95 9.11 -14.54
CA GLU A 348 16.76 9.79 -15.82
C GLU A 348 16.32 8.79 -16.90
N SER A 349 15.84 9.29 -18.04
CA SER A 349 15.45 8.43 -19.16
C SER A 349 16.60 7.48 -19.59
N ASN A 350 16.25 6.25 -19.92
CA ASN A 350 17.17 5.16 -20.31
C ASN A 350 18.08 4.64 -19.18
N GLN A 351 17.81 4.98 -17.91
CA GLN A 351 18.55 4.42 -16.77
C GLN A 351 17.89 3.16 -16.19
N THR A 352 18.73 2.34 -15.57
CA THR A 352 18.30 1.21 -14.74
C THR A 352 18.65 1.48 -13.28
N VAL A 353 17.68 1.35 -12.38
CA VAL A 353 17.88 1.31 -10.93
C VAL A 353 17.87 -0.15 -10.50
N TYR A 354 18.96 -0.62 -9.88
CA TYR A 354 19.08 -2.03 -9.52
C TYR A 354 19.35 -2.21 -8.03
N PHE A 355 18.50 -3.00 -7.37
CA PHE A 355 18.59 -3.33 -5.96
C PHE A 355 19.05 -4.78 -5.81
N ALA A 356 20.34 -5.00 -5.60
CA ALA A 356 20.89 -6.35 -5.47
C ALA A 356 20.25 -7.10 -4.28
N PRO A 357 20.14 -8.45 -4.33
CA PRO A 357 19.72 -9.25 -3.19
C PRO A 357 20.47 -8.87 -1.90
N GLY A 358 19.74 -8.57 -0.83
CA GLY A 358 20.31 -8.10 0.44
C GLY A 358 20.68 -6.62 0.49
N ALA A 359 20.38 -5.83 -0.54
CA ALA A 359 20.40 -4.37 -0.43
C ALA A 359 19.18 -3.90 0.38
N LEU A 360 19.41 -3.05 1.38
CA LEU A 360 18.37 -2.28 2.06
C LEU A 360 18.61 -0.80 1.73
N VAL A 361 17.73 -0.23 0.93
CA VAL A 361 17.85 1.16 0.47
C VAL A 361 16.79 1.99 1.17
N ARG A 362 17.24 2.91 2.01
CA ARG A 362 16.40 3.87 2.72
C ARG A 362 16.18 5.09 1.85
N GLY A 363 14.94 5.26 1.39
CA GLY A 363 14.62 6.30 0.43
C GLY A 363 13.27 6.12 -0.24
N ARG A 364 13.06 6.86 -1.32
CA ARG A 364 11.91 6.71 -2.22
C ARG A 364 12.34 6.96 -3.67
N ILE A 365 11.55 6.47 -4.62
CA ILE A 365 11.76 6.73 -6.04
C ILE A 365 10.78 7.81 -6.49
N GLU A 366 11.28 8.83 -7.18
CA GLU A 366 10.45 9.85 -7.82
C GLU A 366 11.05 10.22 -9.17
N ALA A 367 10.34 9.92 -10.26
CA ALA A 367 10.73 10.28 -11.60
C ALA A 367 9.58 10.94 -12.33
N LYS A 368 9.85 12.08 -12.95
CA LYS A 368 8.86 12.86 -13.71
C LYS A 368 9.35 13.11 -15.12
N HIS A 369 8.48 12.99 -16.13
CA HIS A 369 8.83 13.24 -17.54
C HIS A 369 10.00 12.39 -18.05
N VAL A 370 9.99 11.09 -17.72
CA VAL A 370 11.05 10.15 -18.11
C VAL A 370 10.53 9.05 -19.02
N GLU A 371 11.43 8.44 -19.79
CA GLU A 371 11.13 7.29 -20.62
C GLU A 371 12.19 6.19 -20.55
N ASN A 372 11.77 4.94 -20.74
CA ASN A 372 12.65 3.76 -20.79
C ASN A 372 13.44 3.56 -19.48
N VAL A 373 12.78 3.70 -18.34
CA VAL A 373 13.38 3.47 -17.01
C VAL A 373 13.04 2.09 -16.50
N ARG A 374 14.05 1.41 -15.97
CA ARG A 374 13.92 0.10 -15.32
C ARG A 374 14.24 0.21 -13.84
N VAL A 375 13.44 -0.41 -12.98
CA VAL A 375 13.69 -0.57 -11.54
C VAL A 375 13.60 -2.06 -11.19
N HIS A 376 14.73 -2.75 -11.01
CA HIS A 376 14.76 -4.21 -10.87
C HIS A 376 15.61 -4.68 -9.69
N GLY A 377 15.48 -5.96 -9.35
CA GLY A 377 16.33 -6.66 -8.40
C GLY A 377 15.51 -7.43 -7.36
N ARG A 378 16.15 -7.84 -6.26
CA ARG A 378 15.49 -8.51 -5.12
C ARG A 378 15.89 -7.89 -3.78
N GLY A 379 16.42 -6.66 -3.81
CA GLY A 379 16.63 -5.84 -2.63
C GLY A 379 15.34 -5.16 -2.15
N ILE A 380 15.46 -4.42 -1.04
CA ILE A 380 14.34 -3.78 -0.36
C ILE A 380 14.51 -2.25 -0.36
N LEU A 381 13.45 -1.54 -0.77
CA LEU A 381 13.26 -0.11 -0.56
C LEU A 381 12.47 0.12 0.73
N ASP A 382 13.09 0.77 1.71
CA ASP A 382 12.43 1.20 2.96
C ASP A 382 12.11 2.70 2.89
N THR A 383 10.82 3.01 2.85
CA THR A 383 10.32 4.37 2.65
C THR A 383 10.15 5.16 3.95
N SER A 384 10.44 4.52 5.10
CA SER A 384 10.28 5.11 6.43
C SER A 384 11.08 6.40 6.58
N GLY A 385 10.37 7.50 6.83
CA GLY A 385 10.98 8.83 6.98
C GLY A 385 11.27 9.57 5.66
N TYR A 386 10.98 8.96 4.51
CA TYR A 386 11.22 9.56 3.18
C TYR A 386 9.93 9.82 2.40
N ALA A 387 8.97 8.90 2.46
CA ALA A 387 7.70 9.01 1.78
C ALA A 387 6.59 9.39 2.77
N LEU A 388 6.68 10.56 3.40
CA LEU A 388 5.82 10.94 4.53
C LEU A 388 4.34 11.13 4.13
N ARG A 389 3.42 10.48 4.86
CA ARG A 389 1.97 10.56 4.64
C ARG A 389 1.41 11.98 4.72
N ASN A 390 1.81 12.76 5.72
CA ASN A 390 1.33 14.14 5.90
C ASN A 390 1.78 15.10 4.78
N GLU A 391 2.82 14.73 4.04
CA GLU A 391 3.32 15.47 2.87
C GLU A 391 2.83 14.86 1.55
N LYS A 392 2.01 13.80 1.62
CA LYS A 392 1.50 13.03 0.46
C LYS A 392 2.62 12.54 -0.46
N LEU A 393 3.72 12.08 0.12
CA LEU A 393 4.86 11.56 -0.63
C LEU A 393 4.76 10.04 -0.79
N HIS A 394 5.00 9.57 -2.01
CA HIS A 394 4.87 8.17 -2.40
C HIS A 394 6.20 7.42 -2.26
N GLY A 395 6.12 6.11 -2.01
CA GLY A 395 7.30 5.23 -2.01
C GLY A 395 7.96 5.14 -3.39
N ILE A 396 7.16 4.92 -4.42
CA ILE A 396 7.56 4.96 -5.84
C ILE A 396 6.56 5.85 -6.59
N LEU A 397 7.05 6.88 -7.26
CA LEU A 397 6.26 7.75 -8.12
C LEU A 397 6.87 7.83 -9.52
N PHE A 398 6.08 7.46 -10.52
CA PHE A 398 6.32 7.82 -11.93
C PHE A 398 5.19 8.72 -12.42
N ASP A 399 5.55 9.91 -12.89
CA ASP A 399 4.62 10.97 -13.28
C ASP A 399 4.97 11.45 -14.70
N HIS A 400 4.02 11.45 -15.62
CA HIS A 400 4.27 11.74 -17.04
C HIS A 400 5.37 10.85 -17.65
N ALA A 401 5.33 9.55 -17.35
CA ALA A 401 6.38 8.62 -17.73
C ALA A 401 5.96 7.67 -18.87
N ARG A 402 6.94 7.13 -19.61
CA ARG A 402 6.69 6.18 -20.70
C ARG A 402 7.63 4.98 -20.68
N ASN A 403 7.13 3.78 -20.93
CA ASN A 403 7.94 2.55 -20.99
C ASN A 403 8.71 2.35 -19.67
N ILE A 404 7.98 2.11 -18.58
CA ILE A 404 8.55 1.92 -17.24
C ILE A 404 8.34 0.49 -16.80
N GLU A 405 9.39 -0.11 -16.24
CA GLU A 405 9.38 -1.47 -15.71
C GLU A 405 9.83 -1.44 -14.25
N VAL A 406 9.01 -1.98 -13.34
CA VAL A 406 9.32 -2.11 -11.91
C VAL A 406 9.15 -3.58 -11.52
N GLU A 407 10.25 -4.29 -11.30
CA GLU A 407 10.25 -5.74 -11.11
C GLU A 407 10.95 -6.17 -9.81
N GLY A 408 10.28 -7.01 -9.03
CA GLY A 408 10.93 -7.92 -8.06
C GLY A 408 11.39 -7.31 -6.73
N ILE A 409 11.45 -5.98 -6.62
CA ILE A 409 11.92 -5.33 -5.39
C ILE A 409 10.88 -5.45 -4.26
N GLY A 410 11.38 -5.53 -3.03
CA GLY A 410 10.54 -5.38 -1.84
C GLY A 410 10.35 -3.91 -1.51
N VAL A 411 9.13 -3.51 -1.12
CA VAL A 411 8.87 -2.17 -0.58
C VAL A 411 8.35 -2.32 0.84
N ARG A 412 8.95 -1.57 1.78
CA ARG A 412 8.57 -1.54 3.19
C ARG A 412 8.21 -0.11 3.56
N SER A 413 6.95 0.09 3.91
CA SER A 413 6.36 1.41 4.07
C SER A 413 5.70 1.58 5.42
N ASN A 414 6.05 2.63 6.13
CA ASN A 414 5.50 2.94 7.44
C ASN A 414 5.07 4.41 7.48
N ASP A 415 3.78 4.64 7.75
CA ASP A 415 3.12 5.95 7.67
C ASP A 415 3.51 6.67 6.37
N THR A 416 3.51 5.90 5.28
CA THR A 416 3.68 6.40 3.93
C THR A 416 2.33 6.93 3.42
N TRP A 417 2.33 7.83 2.42
CA TRP A 417 1.15 7.95 1.55
C TRP A 417 1.08 6.64 0.75
N TRP A 418 0.94 6.62 -0.57
CA TRP A 418 0.88 5.33 -1.27
C TRP A 418 2.26 4.69 -1.45
N GLN A 419 2.29 3.36 -1.40
CA GLN A 419 3.52 2.59 -1.63
C GLN A 419 4.01 2.82 -3.07
N THR A 420 3.08 2.86 -4.04
CA THR A 420 3.39 3.19 -5.45
C THR A 420 2.28 4.04 -6.07
N LEU A 421 2.65 4.97 -6.97
CA LEU A 421 1.73 5.71 -7.83
C LEU A 421 2.30 5.85 -9.24
N PHE A 422 1.46 5.56 -10.23
CA PHE A 422 1.72 5.83 -11.64
C PHE A 422 0.70 6.84 -12.15
N LEU A 423 1.19 8.05 -12.45
CA LEU A 423 0.37 9.20 -12.82
C LEU A 423 0.68 9.62 -14.26
N ASN A 424 -0.34 9.85 -15.08
CA ASN A 424 -0.19 10.38 -16.44
C ASN A 424 0.80 9.58 -17.31
N SER A 425 0.80 8.26 -17.20
CA SER A 425 1.88 7.41 -17.69
C SER A 425 1.42 6.34 -18.68
N ILE A 426 2.29 5.96 -19.62
CA ILE A 426 1.96 5.08 -20.75
C ILE A 426 2.96 3.92 -20.85
N ASN A 427 2.47 2.70 -21.04
CA ASN A 427 3.27 1.46 -21.11
C ASN A 427 4.06 1.24 -19.82
N ILE A 428 3.36 0.79 -18.79
CA ILE A 428 3.93 0.58 -17.46
C ILE A 428 3.72 -0.88 -17.07
N GLU A 429 4.79 -1.52 -16.61
CA GLU A 429 4.73 -2.87 -16.04
C GLU A 429 5.28 -2.86 -14.60
N VAL A 430 4.48 -3.42 -13.69
CA VAL A 430 4.84 -3.69 -12.30
C VAL A 430 4.73 -5.20 -12.09
N SER A 431 5.81 -5.87 -11.71
CA SER A 431 5.78 -7.33 -11.59
C SER A 431 6.63 -7.87 -10.45
N GLN A 432 6.29 -9.04 -9.92
CA GLN A 432 7.08 -9.76 -8.90
C GLN A 432 7.33 -8.98 -7.59
N MET A 433 6.59 -7.88 -7.36
CA MET A 433 6.78 -7.02 -6.19
C MET A 433 6.29 -7.69 -4.91
N ASN A 434 6.88 -7.30 -3.78
CA ASN A 434 6.35 -7.63 -2.46
C ASN A 434 6.26 -6.35 -1.62
N LEU A 435 5.03 -5.86 -1.49
CA LEU A 435 4.70 -4.58 -0.87
C LEU A 435 4.19 -4.83 0.55
N PHE A 436 4.79 -4.19 1.54
CA PHE A 436 4.31 -4.22 2.93
C PHE A 436 4.25 -2.80 3.49
N GLY A 437 3.03 -2.28 3.64
CA GLY A 437 2.75 -0.94 4.14
C GLY A 437 1.88 -0.96 5.40
N ILE A 438 2.36 -0.39 6.53
CA ILE A 438 1.59 -0.08 7.77
C ILE A 438 1.26 1.41 7.86
N GLY A 439 0.09 1.74 8.42
CA GLY A 439 -0.44 3.09 8.51
C GLY A 439 -1.53 3.37 7.48
N VAL A 440 -2.51 4.18 7.86
CA VAL A 440 -3.57 4.65 6.95
C VAL A 440 -2.96 5.31 5.72
N ASN A 441 -3.60 5.20 4.55
CA ASN A 441 -3.11 5.66 3.25
C ASN A 441 -1.90 4.88 2.69
N THR A 442 -1.49 3.75 3.25
CA THR A 442 -0.41 2.92 2.66
C THR A 442 -0.92 1.98 1.57
N ASP A 443 -1.68 2.53 0.63
CA ASP A 443 -2.20 1.85 -0.54
C ASP A 443 -1.07 1.14 -1.31
N GLY A 444 -1.39 0.01 -1.95
CA GLY A 444 -0.39 -0.83 -2.62
C GLY A 444 0.01 -0.29 -3.98
N VAL A 445 -0.78 -0.62 -5.00
CA VAL A 445 -0.54 -0.18 -6.38
C VAL A 445 -1.64 0.76 -6.85
N ASP A 446 -1.26 2.04 -6.98
CA ASP A 446 -2.15 3.11 -7.39
C ASP A 446 -1.87 3.57 -8.82
N ILE A 447 -2.95 3.86 -9.54
CA ILE A 447 -2.89 4.44 -10.88
C ILE A 447 -3.82 5.64 -10.96
N ASP A 448 -3.40 6.64 -11.73
CA ASP A 448 -4.18 7.79 -12.13
C ASP A 448 -3.78 8.20 -13.55
N ALA A 449 -4.75 8.17 -14.48
CA ALA A 449 -4.54 8.46 -15.90
C ALA A 449 -3.39 7.62 -16.51
N VAL A 450 -3.68 6.35 -16.85
CA VAL A 450 -2.67 5.45 -17.43
C VAL A 450 -3.15 4.74 -18.70
N LYS A 451 -2.22 4.48 -19.63
CA LYS A 451 -2.50 3.67 -20.83
C LYS A 451 -1.56 2.48 -20.94
N ASN A 452 -2.10 1.29 -21.19
CA ASN A 452 -1.35 0.04 -21.26
C ASN A 452 -0.56 -0.20 -19.95
N PHE A 453 -1.30 -0.39 -18.87
CA PHE A 453 -0.76 -0.62 -17.53
C PHE A 453 -0.94 -2.09 -17.14
N VAL A 454 0.11 -2.72 -16.59
CA VAL A 454 0.05 -4.08 -16.07
C VAL A 454 0.66 -4.12 -14.68
N VAL A 455 -0.08 -4.68 -13.71
CA VAL A 455 0.48 -5.16 -12.44
C VAL A 455 0.29 -6.67 -12.34
N ARG A 456 1.37 -7.42 -12.09
CA ARG A 456 1.31 -8.88 -12.02
C ARG A 456 2.20 -9.57 -11.00
N ASP A 457 1.82 -10.78 -10.62
CA ASP A 457 2.61 -11.70 -9.79
C ASP A 457 3.13 -11.06 -8.49
N THR A 458 2.28 -10.23 -7.87
CA THR A 458 2.66 -9.30 -6.80
C THR A 458 1.94 -9.64 -5.48
N PHE A 459 2.67 -9.53 -4.38
CA PHE A 459 2.10 -9.61 -3.03
C PHE A 459 1.91 -8.21 -2.45
N ILE A 460 0.72 -7.92 -1.92
CA ILE A 460 0.37 -6.61 -1.37
C ILE A 460 -0.16 -6.78 0.04
N ARG A 461 0.57 -6.24 1.02
CA ARG A 461 0.08 -5.96 2.37
C ARG A 461 -0.06 -4.45 2.52
N ALA A 462 -1.25 -3.99 2.86
CA ALA A 462 -1.57 -2.56 2.91
C ALA A 462 -2.49 -2.24 4.10
N GLU A 463 -2.35 -1.04 4.67
CA GLU A 463 -3.32 -0.46 5.62
C GLU A 463 -4.21 0.61 5.01
N ASP A 464 -4.45 0.48 3.71
CA ASP A 464 -5.49 1.13 2.94
C ASP A 464 -5.68 0.30 1.65
N ASP A 465 -6.16 0.87 0.54
CA ASP A 465 -6.51 0.12 -0.67
C ASP A 465 -5.35 -0.73 -1.23
N GLY A 466 -5.56 -2.03 -1.43
CA GLY A 466 -4.52 -2.91 -2.01
C GLY A 466 -4.22 -2.54 -3.46
N LEU A 467 -5.26 -2.41 -4.27
CA LEU A 467 -5.23 -1.73 -5.56
C LEU A 467 -6.10 -0.46 -5.45
N GLY A 468 -5.47 0.72 -5.48
CA GLY A 468 -6.15 2.02 -5.42
C GLY A 468 -6.22 2.66 -6.80
N TRP A 469 -7.26 2.37 -7.58
CA TRP A 469 -7.36 2.87 -8.97
C TRP A 469 -8.37 4.01 -9.04
N HIS A 470 -7.88 5.22 -9.30
CA HIS A 470 -8.60 6.47 -9.14
C HIS A 470 -8.20 7.49 -10.22
N SER A 471 -8.94 8.59 -10.33
CA SER A 471 -8.55 9.75 -11.14
C SER A 471 -8.73 11.01 -10.33
N LEU A 472 -7.65 11.59 -9.84
CA LEU A 472 -7.69 12.66 -8.84
C LEU A 472 -7.26 13.99 -9.43
N ASP A 473 -7.91 15.07 -8.99
CA ASP A 473 -7.46 16.44 -9.22
C ASP A 473 -7.22 16.74 -10.71
N ALA A 474 -8.27 16.60 -11.54
CA ALA A 474 -8.19 16.86 -12.98
C ALA A 474 -7.68 18.28 -13.29
N ALA A 475 -7.97 19.24 -12.40
CA ALA A 475 -7.49 20.61 -12.53
C ALA A 475 -5.95 20.70 -12.51
N ALA A 476 -5.28 19.87 -11.69
CA ALA A 476 -3.82 19.82 -11.62
C ALA A 476 -3.20 18.81 -12.59
N ASN A 477 -3.86 17.66 -12.77
CA ASN A 477 -3.29 16.51 -13.47
C ASN A 477 -3.73 16.40 -14.94
N GLY A 478 -4.77 17.12 -15.35
CA GLY A 478 -5.46 16.92 -16.62
C GLY A 478 -6.39 15.71 -16.60
N GLU A 479 -7.09 15.48 -17.71
CA GLU A 479 -8.10 14.41 -17.85
C GLU A 479 -7.68 13.31 -18.84
N MET A 480 -6.40 12.95 -18.89
CA MET A 480 -5.97 11.85 -19.77
C MET A 480 -6.73 10.57 -19.39
N ILE A 481 -7.21 9.84 -20.39
CA ILE A 481 -8.01 8.63 -20.15
C ILE A 481 -7.18 7.52 -19.50
N THR A 482 -7.87 6.67 -18.73
CA THR A 482 -7.31 5.38 -18.31
C THR A 482 -7.80 4.28 -19.26
N GLU A 483 -6.86 3.60 -19.93
CA GLU A 483 -7.18 2.60 -20.95
C GLU A 483 -6.24 1.39 -20.91
N ASN A 484 -6.81 0.19 -21.08
CA ASN A 484 -6.07 -1.07 -21.15
C ASN A 484 -5.21 -1.31 -19.89
N ALA A 485 -5.87 -1.32 -18.73
CA ALA A 485 -5.23 -1.65 -17.45
C ALA A 485 -5.55 -3.10 -17.03
N LEU A 486 -4.51 -3.83 -16.61
CA LEU A 486 -4.57 -5.22 -16.18
C LEU A 486 -3.93 -5.38 -14.81
N ALA A 487 -4.65 -6.01 -13.88
CA ALA A 487 -4.07 -6.63 -12.69
C ALA A 487 -4.22 -8.15 -12.80
N GLU A 488 -3.13 -8.90 -12.65
CA GLU A 488 -3.20 -10.37 -12.67
C GLU A 488 -2.30 -11.08 -11.67
N ASN A 489 -2.77 -12.20 -11.10
CA ASN A 489 -1.97 -13.02 -10.17
C ASN A 489 -1.50 -12.21 -8.93
N VAL A 490 -2.42 -11.49 -8.30
CA VAL A 490 -2.12 -10.64 -7.13
C VAL A 490 -2.67 -11.28 -5.85
N VAL A 491 -1.91 -11.21 -4.75
CA VAL A 491 -2.38 -11.61 -3.41
C VAL A 491 -2.45 -10.37 -2.55
N ILE A 492 -3.61 -10.13 -1.93
CA ILE A 492 -3.88 -8.92 -1.15
C ILE A 492 -4.20 -9.28 0.30
N TRP A 493 -3.46 -8.65 1.21
CA TRP A 493 -3.67 -8.64 2.65
C TRP A 493 -3.93 -7.21 3.10
N ASN A 494 -5.19 -6.79 3.07
CA ASN A 494 -5.59 -5.45 3.50
C ASN A 494 -6.07 -5.47 4.97
N THR A 495 -5.45 -4.65 5.81
CA THR A 495 -5.79 -4.50 7.24
C THR A 495 -5.97 -3.03 7.60
N GLY A 496 -6.38 -2.69 8.82
CA GLY A 496 -6.44 -1.29 9.28
C GLY A 496 -7.56 -0.42 8.66
N ALA A 497 -7.38 0.03 7.41
CA ALA A 497 -8.30 0.85 6.63
C ALA A 497 -8.39 0.38 5.16
N GLY A 498 -9.11 1.11 4.30
CA GLY A 498 -9.22 0.80 2.86
C GLY A 498 -9.88 -0.53 2.51
N ASN A 499 -9.62 -1.02 1.31
CA ASN A 499 -10.26 -2.16 0.69
C ASN A 499 -9.24 -3.12 0.05
N GLY A 500 -9.67 -4.32 -0.35
CA GLY A 500 -8.82 -5.20 -1.16
C GLY A 500 -8.51 -4.57 -2.52
N ILE A 501 -9.57 -4.25 -3.27
CA ILE A 501 -9.52 -3.54 -4.55
C ILE A 501 -10.48 -2.35 -4.46
N ARG A 502 -10.02 -1.18 -4.89
CA ARG A 502 -10.86 0.00 -5.07
C ARG A 502 -10.76 0.56 -6.49
N ILE A 503 -11.92 0.76 -7.10
CA ILE A 503 -12.09 1.57 -8.32
C ILE A 503 -12.97 2.76 -7.94
N GLY A 504 -12.40 3.89 -7.54
CA GLY A 504 -13.20 4.98 -6.95
C GLY A 504 -12.36 5.93 -6.11
N ALA A 505 -12.95 6.50 -5.06
CA ALA A 505 -12.58 7.80 -4.51
C ALA A 505 -13.02 8.91 -5.49
N SER A 506 -12.14 9.83 -5.85
CA SER A 506 -12.43 10.78 -6.92
C SER A 506 -12.14 10.15 -8.28
N MET A 507 -13.01 10.47 -9.25
CA MET A 507 -13.00 9.89 -10.61
C MET A 507 -13.11 11.01 -11.65
N GLU A 508 -12.23 11.99 -11.53
CA GLU A 508 -12.14 13.21 -12.33
C GLU A 508 -11.44 12.92 -13.67
N ALA A 509 -12.09 12.17 -14.55
CA ALA A 509 -11.56 11.86 -15.87
C ALA A 509 -12.69 11.75 -16.89
N GLN A 510 -12.38 11.87 -18.17
CA GLN A 510 -13.39 11.76 -19.23
C GLN A 510 -13.84 10.31 -19.49
N LEU A 511 -12.94 9.33 -19.43
CA LEU A 511 -13.19 7.94 -19.84
C LEU A 511 -12.20 6.99 -19.15
N TRP A 512 -12.74 5.87 -18.69
CA TRP A 512 -12.02 4.69 -18.26
C TRP A 512 -12.50 3.51 -19.09
N ARG A 513 -11.60 2.77 -19.74
CA ARG A 513 -12.05 1.60 -20.51
C ARG A 513 -11.09 0.43 -20.58
N ASN A 514 -11.67 -0.75 -20.78
CA ASN A 514 -10.95 -2.01 -20.96
C ASN A 514 -10.06 -2.33 -19.75
N ILE A 515 -10.71 -2.43 -18.59
CA ILE A 515 -10.06 -2.65 -17.30
C ILE A 515 -10.33 -4.09 -16.87
N THR A 516 -9.28 -4.88 -16.65
CA THR A 516 -9.40 -6.28 -16.22
C THR A 516 -8.60 -6.52 -14.95
N ILE A 517 -9.25 -7.05 -13.93
CA ILE A 517 -8.59 -7.53 -12.71
C ILE A 517 -8.89 -9.02 -12.62
N ARG A 518 -7.85 -9.86 -12.67
CA ARG A 518 -8.01 -11.31 -12.73
C ARG A 518 -7.07 -12.10 -11.86
N ASN A 519 -7.47 -13.30 -11.43
CA ASN A 519 -6.65 -14.19 -10.61
C ASN A 519 -6.12 -13.48 -9.36
N VAL A 520 -7.01 -12.82 -8.61
CA VAL A 520 -6.66 -12.08 -7.38
C VAL A 520 -7.27 -12.76 -6.16
N ASP A 521 -6.46 -12.94 -5.13
CA ASP A 521 -6.89 -13.49 -3.85
C ASP A 521 -6.79 -12.41 -2.76
N ILE A 522 -7.96 -11.92 -2.33
CA ILE A 522 -8.10 -10.98 -1.21
C ILE A 522 -8.31 -11.82 0.05
N LEU A 523 -7.20 -12.10 0.74
CA LEU A 523 -7.18 -12.93 1.94
C LEU A 523 -7.76 -12.18 3.15
N GLU A 524 -7.41 -10.90 3.27
CA GLU A 524 -7.93 -10.00 4.30
C GLU A 524 -8.36 -8.65 3.69
N HIS A 525 -9.36 -8.03 4.30
CA HIS A 525 -9.75 -6.64 4.05
C HIS A 525 -10.34 -5.98 5.30
N ALA A 526 -10.13 -4.68 5.48
CA ALA A 526 -10.71 -3.90 6.57
C ALA A 526 -12.08 -3.32 6.18
N GLY A 527 -12.16 -2.72 4.99
CA GLY A 527 -13.37 -2.15 4.40
C GLY A 527 -14.19 -3.20 3.65
N ALA A 528 -13.94 -3.34 2.36
CA ALA A 528 -14.58 -4.30 1.48
C ALA A 528 -13.56 -5.06 0.61
N GLY A 529 -13.98 -6.19 0.04
CA GLY A 529 -13.16 -6.95 -0.90
C GLY A 529 -12.97 -6.16 -2.20
N ILE A 530 -14.05 -5.97 -2.95
CA ILE A 530 -14.10 -5.08 -4.12
C ILE A 530 -15.01 -3.90 -3.77
N TYR A 531 -14.46 -2.69 -3.89
CA TYR A 531 -15.13 -1.45 -3.54
C TYR A 531 -15.10 -0.44 -4.69
N SER A 532 -16.18 0.29 -4.86
CA SER A 532 -16.25 1.46 -5.72
C SER A 532 -17.17 2.49 -5.10
N ASP A 533 -16.60 3.62 -4.72
CA ASP A 533 -17.29 4.86 -4.37
C ASP A 533 -16.94 5.89 -5.44
N PHE A 534 -17.61 5.76 -6.57
CA PHE A 534 -17.35 6.47 -7.81
C PHE A 534 -17.94 7.88 -7.73
N SER A 535 -17.11 8.87 -7.40
CA SER A 535 -17.63 10.14 -6.84
C SER A 535 -17.83 11.28 -7.85
N ASP A 536 -17.25 11.16 -9.03
CA ASP A 536 -17.16 12.22 -10.05
C ASP A 536 -17.50 11.67 -11.44
N TRP A 537 -17.18 12.40 -12.52
CA TRP A 537 -17.83 12.30 -13.84
C TRP A 537 -17.27 11.26 -14.83
N ALA A 538 -16.33 10.41 -14.43
CA ALA A 538 -15.77 9.44 -15.37
C ALA A 538 -16.81 8.46 -15.92
N TRP A 539 -16.67 8.16 -17.21
CA TRP A 539 -17.40 7.07 -17.83
C TRP A 539 -16.57 5.79 -17.77
N MET A 540 -16.98 4.78 -16.99
CA MET A 540 -16.34 3.47 -16.95
C MET A 540 -16.97 2.52 -17.96
N GLU A 541 -16.21 2.07 -18.95
CA GLU A 541 -16.65 1.09 -19.95
C GLU A 541 -15.84 -0.21 -19.89
N ASN A 542 -16.51 -1.36 -19.81
CA ASN A 542 -15.87 -2.68 -19.84
C ASN A 542 -14.89 -2.90 -18.67
N LEU A 543 -15.44 -2.94 -17.45
CA LEU A 543 -14.73 -3.31 -16.21
C LEU A 543 -15.00 -4.78 -15.87
N ARG A 544 -13.93 -5.56 -15.71
CA ARG A 544 -14.01 -7.02 -15.56
C ARG A 544 -13.25 -7.50 -14.33
N PHE A 545 -13.93 -8.27 -13.48
CA PHE A 545 -13.37 -9.00 -12.36
C PHE A 545 -13.46 -10.50 -12.66
N GLU A 546 -12.33 -11.18 -12.83
CA GLU A 546 -12.29 -12.57 -13.30
C GLU A 546 -11.47 -13.46 -12.35
N ASN A 547 -12.03 -14.58 -11.87
CA ASN A 547 -11.31 -15.50 -10.97
C ASN A 547 -10.80 -14.79 -9.70
N ILE A 548 -11.70 -14.16 -8.95
CA ILE A 548 -11.37 -13.45 -7.71
C ILE A 548 -11.82 -14.28 -6.51
N VAL A 549 -10.99 -14.38 -5.48
CA VAL A 549 -11.34 -14.99 -4.19
C VAL A 549 -11.33 -13.90 -3.10
N ILE A 550 -12.40 -13.82 -2.32
CA ILE A 550 -12.52 -12.93 -1.15
C ILE A 550 -12.78 -13.81 0.07
N GLU A 551 -11.75 -14.03 0.87
CA GLU A 551 -11.79 -15.03 1.95
C GLU A 551 -12.51 -14.53 3.21
N LYS A 552 -12.35 -13.26 3.55
CA LYS A 552 -12.95 -12.69 4.76
C LYS A 552 -14.46 -12.46 4.57
N PRO A 553 -15.32 -13.01 5.45
CA PRO A 553 -16.78 -12.88 5.35
C PRO A 553 -17.27 -11.53 5.91
N SER A 554 -17.18 -10.46 5.11
CA SER A 554 -17.58 -9.10 5.54
C SER A 554 -18.40 -8.35 4.48
N LYS A 555 -17.78 -7.49 3.67
CA LYS A 555 -18.41 -6.74 2.58
C LYS A 555 -17.72 -7.15 1.28
N PRO A 556 -18.21 -8.16 0.55
CA PRO A 556 -17.46 -8.72 -0.56
C PRO A 556 -17.41 -7.76 -1.76
N ILE A 557 -18.56 -7.22 -2.18
CA ILE A 557 -18.67 -6.32 -3.34
C ILE A 557 -19.58 -5.15 -2.99
N ARG A 558 -19.09 -3.93 -3.23
CA ARG A 558 -19.82 -2.69 -2.97
C ARG A 558 -19.52 -1.64 -4.04
N PHE A 559 -20.54 -1.24 -4.79
CA PHE A 559 -20.44 -0.20 -5.80
C PHE A 559 -21.48 0.88 -5.55
N TYR A 560 -21.06 2.13 -5.62
CA TYR A 560 -21.90 3.31 -5.50
C TYR A 560 -21.40 4.36 -6.50
N ILE A 561 -22.33 4.98 -7.21
CA ILE A 561 -22.12 6.32 -7.78
C ILE A 561 -22.81 7.29 -6.82
N ASP A 562 -22.07 8.24 -6.25
CA ASP A 562 -22.63 9.18 -5.29
C ASP A 562 -21.75 10.43 -5.14
N GLU A 563 -22.28 11.49 -4.54
CA GLU A 563 -21.42 12.53 -3.96
C GLU A 563 -20.77 11.98 -2.68
N THR A 564 -19.45 12.05 -2.59
CA THR A 564 -18.73 11.57 -1.42
C THR A 564 -17.76 12.62 -0.89
N ARG A 565 -17.09 12.31 0.23
CA ARG A 565 -16.01 13.16 0.75
C ARG A 565 -14.82 13.31 -0.21
N TYR A 566 -14.76 12.46 -1.24
CA TYR A 566 -13.72 12.47 -2.26
C TYR A 566 -14.13 13.24 -3.51
N SER A 567 -15.42 13.55 -3.70
CA SER A 567 -15.89 14.35 -4.82
C SER A 567 -15.10 15.65 -4.92
N ASN A 568 -14.84 16.05 -6.16
CA ASN A 568 -14.12 17.26 -6.48
C ASN A 568 -14.75 18.48 -5.77
N SER A 569 -13.94 19.18 -4.97
CA SER A 569 -14.36 20.40 -4.28
C SER A 569 -13.77 21.68 -4.87
N THR A 570 -13.07 21.59 -6.00
CA THR A 570 -12.42 22.74 -6.67
C THR A 570 -13.40 23.61 -7.46
N GLY A 571 -14.59 23.05 -7.76
CA GLY A 571 -15.56 23.67 -8.65
C GLY A 571 -15.25 23.50 -10.14
N TYR A 572 -14.27 22.65 -10.49
CA TYR A 572 -13.92 22.36 -11.88
C TYR A 572 -15.09 21.70 -12.63
N LEU A 573 -15.72 20.68 -12.03
CA LEU A 573 -16.97 20.10 -12.51
C LEU A 573 -17.71 19.43 -11.33
N ASP A 574 -19.01 19.65 -11.22
CA ASP A 574 -19.91 18.94 -10.29
C ASP A 574 -20.87 18.08 -11.11
N GLU A 575 -20.44 16.86 -11.41
CA GLU A 575 -21.19 15.88 -12.18
C GLU A 575 -20.90 14.47 -11.64
N ARG A 576 -21.70 13.46 -12.01
CA ARG A 576 -21.53 12.07 -11.57
C ARG A 576 -21.20 11.14 -12.72
N GLY A 577 -20.61 10.00 -12.37
CA GLY A 577 -20.07 9.05 -13.34
C GLY A 577 -21.06 7.96 -13.72
N HIS A 578 -20.54 7.00 -14.49
CA HIS A 578 -21.32 5.91 -15.06
C HIS A 578 -20.49 4.64 -15.12
N PHE A 579 -21.19 3.50 -15.05
CA PHE A 579 -20.62 2.22 -15.47
C PHE A 579 -21.44 1.67 -16.63
N ASP A 580 -20.74 1.21 -17.67
CA ASP A 580 -21.30 0.39 -18.72
C ASP A 580 -20.48 -0.89 -18.87
N ARG A 581 -21.17 -2.03 -18.90
CA ARG A 581 -20.59 -3.37 -19.06
C ARG A 581 -19.65 -3.75 -17.90
N LEU A 582 -20.26 -4.08 -16.76
CA LEU A 582 -19.58 -4.55 -15.56
C LEU A 582 -19.69 -6.08 -15.43
N LEU A 583 -18.55 -6.79 -15.46
CA LEU A 583 -18.50 -8.25 -15.36
C LEU A 583 -17.88 -8.70 -14.04
N PHE A 584 -18.59 -9.60 -13.35
CA PHE A 584 -18.04 -10.48 -12.33
C PHE A 584 -18.09 -11.91 -12.85
N GLN A 585 -16.94 -12.52 -13.07
CA GLN A 585 -16.79 -13.87 -13.61
C GLN A 585 -15.97 -14.72 -12.65
N ASN A 586 -16.49 -15.88 -12.24
CA ASN A 586 -15.80 -16.82 -11.36
C ASN A 586 -15.35 -16.17 -10.03
N VAL A 587 -16.17 -15.30 -9.44
CA VAL A 587 -15.88 -14.64 -8.16
C VAL A 587 -16.40 -15.46 -7.00
N ARG A 588 -15.51 -15.86 -6.08
CA ARG A 588 -15.82 -16.61 -4.87
C ARG A 588 -15.70 -15.71 -3.64
N MET A 589 -16.77 -15.65 -2.87
CA MET A 589 -16.90 -14.83 -1.67
C MET A 589 -17.29 -15.73 -0.50
N ASN A 590 -16.81 -15.41 0.70
CA ASN A 590 -17.07 -16.23 1.88
C ASN A 590 -18.22 -15.72 2.77
N GLY A 591 -18.94 -14.68 2.34
CA GLY A 591 -20.08 -14.12 3.08
C GLY A 591 -20.17 -12.61 2.96
N GLY A 592 -21.29 -12.07 3.46
CA GLY A 592 -21.61 -10.65 3.36
C GLY A 592 -22.61 -10.31 2.26
N GLN A 593 -22.91 -9.02 2.13
CA GLN A 593 -23.89 -8.50 1.17
C GLN A 593 -23.19 -7.91 -0.05
N ILE A 594 -23.63 -8.33 -1.25
CA ILE A 594 -23.29 -7.68 -2.52
C ILE A 594 -24.24 -6.51 -2.71
N ARG A 595 -23.70 -5.30 -2.96
CA ARG A 595 -24.51 -4.09 -3.15
C ARG A 595 -24.00 -3.23 -4.30
N LEU A 596 -24.90 -2.84 -5.19
CA LEU A 596 -24.64 -1.92 -6.29
C LEU A 596 -25.72 -0.82 -6.25
N ASN A 597 -25.34 0.45 -6.24
CA ASN A 597 -26.28 1.57 -6.30
C ASN A 597 -25.83 2.56 -7.39
N GLY A 598 -26.68 2.83 -8.38
CA GLY A 598 -26.51 4.00 -9.24
C GLY A 598 -26.99 5.29 -8.55
N TYR A 599 -26.70 6.44 -9.14
CA TYR A 599 -27.03 7.73 -8.54
C TYR A 599 -28.42 8.23 -8.96
N ASP A 600 -28.70 8.29 -10.27
CA ASP A 600 -29.98 8.68 -10.83
C ASP A 600 -30.26 8.03 -12.21
N ALA A 601 -31.33 8.44 -12.89
CA ALA A 601 -31.77 7.87 -14.16
C ALA A 601 -30.78 8.10 -15.31
N THR A 602 -29.94 9.13 -15.21
CA THR A 602 -28.89 9.44 -16.18
C THR A 602 -27.52 8.92 -15.73
N HIS A 603 -27.27 8.72 -14.42
CA HIS A 603 -26.01 8.29 -13.80
C HIS A 603 -26.08 6.85 -13.27
N ARG A 604 -25.97 5.88 -14.19
CA ARG A 604 -26.35 4.48 -13.96
C ARG A 604 -25.16 3.54 -13.84
N ILE A 605 -25.41 2.41 -13.18
CA ILE A 605 -24.59 1.19 -13.32
C ILE A 605 -25.33 0.26 -14.29
N ASN A 606 -24.86 0.18 -15.54
CA ASN A 606 -25.55 -0.53 -16.61
C ASN A 606 -24.77 -1.75 -17.12
N GLY A 607 -25.49 -2.79 -17.57
CA GLY A 607 -24.90 -3.95 -18.24
C GLY A 607 -24.13 -4.84 -17.27
N VAL A 608 -24.73 -5.17 -16.12
CA VAL A 608 -24.08 -5.95 -15.06
C VAL A 608 -24.22 -7.45 -15.32
N ARG A 609 -23.12 -8.20 -15.22
CA ARG A 609 -23.12 -9.66 -15.36
C ARG A 609 -22.48 -10.34 -14.17
N PHE A 610 -23.19 -11.28 -13.56
CA PHE A 610 -22.64 -12.21 -12.57
C PHE A 610 -22.62 -13.61 -13.17
N ASN A 611 -21.42 -14.14 -13.40
CA ASN A 611 -21.23 -15.41 -14.09
C ASN A 611 -20.40 -16.34 -13.21
N ASN A 612 -20.98 -17.48 -12.83
CA ASN A 612 -20.32 -18.46 -11.96
C ASN A 612 -19.76 -17.83 -10.66
N CYS A 613 -20.51 -16.90 -10.08
CA CYS A 613 -20.19 -16.27 -8.80
C CYS A 613 -20.83 -17.06 -7.66
N VAL A 614 -20.12 -17.20 -6.53
CA VAL A 614 -20.59 -17.93 -5.35
C VAL A 614 -20.29 -17.11 -4.10
N ASN A 615 -21.29 -16.92 -3.23
CA ASN A 615 -21.15 -16.24 -1.95
C ASN A 615 -21.57 -17.16 -0.81
N ALA A 616 -20.65 -17.50 0.09
CA ALA A 616 -20.86 -18.44 1.20
C ALA A 616 -21.51 -19.78 0.78
N GLY A 617 -21.06 -20.32 -0.36
CA GLY A 617 -21.58 -21.56 -0.96
C GLY A 617 -22.90 -21.41 -1.73
N ILE A 618 -23.50 -20.21 -1.76
CA ILE A 618 -24.74 -19.92 -2.49
C ILE A 618 -24.38 -19.31 -3.85
N PRO A 619 -24.84 -19.87 -4.98
CA PRO A 619 -24.69 -19.23 -6.28
C PRO A 619 -25.33 -17.83 -6.31
N VAL A 620 -24.66 -16.88 -6.95
CA VAL A 620 -25.22 -15.56 -7.25
C VAL A 620 -25.83 -15.65 -8.64
N ASP A 621 -27.08 -16.11 -8.70
CA ASP A 621 -27.82 -16.37 -9.94
C ASP A 621 -29.19 -15.68 -10.02
N SER A 622 -29.55 -14.90 -8.99
CA SER A 622 -30.74 -14.05 -8.98
C SER A 622 -30.51 -12.75 -8.19
N LEU A 623 -31.49 -11.84 -8.24
CA LEU A 623 -31.49 -10.62 -7.43
C LEU A 623 -31.70 -10.88 -5.94
N ASP A 624 -32.03 -12.12 -5.52
CA ASP A 624 -32.13 -12.45 -4.09
C ASP A 624 -30.77 -12.37 -3.39
N GLN A 625 -29.66 -12.51 -4.14
CA GLN A 625 -28.30 -12.42 -3.60
C GLN A 625 -27.65 -11.03 -3.76
N VAL A 626 -28.30 -10.10 -4.49
CA VAL A 626 -27.70 -8.81 -4.87
C VAL A 626 -28.66 -7.67 -4.54
N THR A 627 -28.21 -6.72 -3.73
CA THR A 627 -29.00 -5.53 -3.42
C THR A 627 -28.72 -4.41 -4.41
N VAL A 628 -29.77 -3.93 -5.06
CA VAL A 628 -29.70 -2.84 -6.05
C VAL A 628 -30.78 -1.78 -5.84
N ASN A 629 -30.58 -0.58 -6.39
CA ASN A 629 -31.63 0.43 -6.56
C ASN A 629 -32.09 0.51 -8.03
N ASP A 630 -33.04 1.42 -8.32
CA ASP A 630 -33.65 1.58 -9.64
C ASP A 630 -32.67 2.03 -10.75
N PHE A 631 -31.47 2.45 -10.37
CA PHE A 631 -30.44 3.00 -11.27
C PHE A 631 -29.33 1.98 -11.59
N VAL A 632 -29.53 0.72 -11.20
CA VAL A 632 -28.74 -0.41 -11.70
C VAL A 632 -29.56 -1.17 -12.74
N THR A 633 -29.12 -1.15 -14.00
CA THR A 633 -29.91 -1.62 -15.15
C THR A 633 -29.21 -2.73 -15.93
N ASP A 634 -30.00 -3.49 -16.69
CA ASP A 634 -29.53 -4.64 -17.48
C ASP A 634 -28.67 -5.62 -16.65
N ILE A 635 -29.22 -6.10 -15.54
CA ILE A 635 -28.57 -7.12 -14.70
C ILE A 635 -28.94 -8.50 -15.25
N ALA A 636 -27.94 -9.32 -15.55
CA ALA A 636 -28.14 -10.72 -15.93
C ALA A 636 -27.14 -11.65 -15.28
N PHE A 637 -27.51 -12.93 -15.21
CA PHE A 637 -26.75 -13.97 -14.55
C PHE A 637 -26.41 -15.07 -15.55
N ASN A 638 -25.16 -15.56 -15.53
CA ASN A 638 -24.65 -16.59 -16.43
C ASN A 638 -24.87 -16.27 -17.92
N GLN A 639 -24.63 -15.02 -18.29
CA GLN A 639 -24.75 -14.50 -19.66
C GLN A 639 -23.49 -13.72 -20.04
N PRO A 640 -23.10 -13.67 -21.32
CA PRO A 640 -22.02 -12.80 -21.75
C PRO A 640 -22.36 -11.32 -21.47
N LEU A 641 -21.32 -10.49 -21.41
CA LEU A 641 -21.50 -9.04 -21.46
C LEU A 641 -22.28 -8.65 -22.73
N PRO A 642 -23.08 -7.57 -22.68
CA PRO A 642 -23.60 -6.95 -23.90
C PRO A 642 -22.48 -6.70 -24.91
N GLU A 643 -22.77 -6.93 -26.19
CA GLU A 643 -21.85 -6.57 -27.25
C GLU A 643 -21.65 -5.05 -27.28
N ALA A 644 -20.41 -4.63 -27.55
CA ALA A 644 -20.12 -3.23 -27.82
C ALA A 644 -20.89 -2.78 -29.06
N LYS A 645 -21.41 -1.55 -29.04
CA LYS A 645 -22.01 -0.97 -30.25
C LYS A 645 -20.89 -0.67 -31.26
N ILE A 646 -21.12 -0.99 -32.53
CA ILE A 646 -20.15 -0.81 -33.61
C ILE A 646 -20.59 0.37 -34.47
N SER A 647 -19.73 1.37 -34.60
CA SER A 647 -19.98 2.54 -35.45
C SER A 647 -19.88 2.18 -36.93
N ALA A 648 -20.61 2.92 -37.76
CA ALA A 648 -20.48 2.79 -39.22
C ALA A 648 -19.05 3.13 -39.67
N PRO A 649 -18.53 2.53 -40.75
CA PRO A 649 -17.19 2.85 -41.26
C PRO A 649 -16.99 4.35 -41.47
N GLY A 650 -15.89 4.90 -40.95
CA GLY A 650 -15.60 6.33 -40.99
C GLY A 650 -16.42 7.18 -40.00
N THR A 651 -17.15 6.57 -39.07
CA THR A 651 -17.81 7.29 -37.95
C THR A 651 -17.04 7.02 -36.66
N TYR A 652 -16.70 8.09 -35.95
CA TYR A 652 -15.97 8.07 -34.69
C TYR A 652 -16.85 8.74 -33.64
N GLU A 653 -17.35 7.98 -32.68
CA GLU A 653 -18.18 8.52 -31.59
C GLU A 653 -17.36 9.45 -30.70
N ALA A 654 -17.81 10.68 -30.50
CA ALA A 654 -17.05 11.70 -29.78
C ALA A 654 -16.87 11.35 -28.30
N GLU A 655 -17.82 10.63 -27.71
CA GLU A 655 -17.71 10.11 -26.34
C GLU A 655 -16.71 8.95 -26.22
N SER A 656 -16.33 8.32 -27.34
CA SER A 656 -15.33 7.23 -27.36
C SER A 656 -13.94 7.72 -27.75
N LEU A 657 -13.81 8.96 -28.19
CA LEU A 657 -12.53 9.61 -28.44
C LEU A 657 -12.02 10.26 -27.16
N GLU A 658 -10.70 10.17 -26.96
CA GLU A 658 -10.01 11.04 -26.03
C GLU A 658 -10.04 12.48 -26.57
N SER A 659 -10.32 13.43 -25.69
CA SER A 659 -10.28 14.86 -25.97
C SER A 659 -9.42 15.63 -24.99
N ARG A 660 -8.93 16.77 -25.48
CA ARG A 660 -8.22 17.78 -24.70
C ARG A 660 -9.05 19.06 -24.69
N VAL A 661 -9.17 19.70 -23.53
CA VAL A 661 -9.95 20.93 -23.34
C VAL A 661 -9.08 22.09 -22.88
N THR A 662 -9.48 23.30 -23.25
CA THR A 662 -8.92 24.56 -22.74
C THR A 662 -10.07 25.44 -22.25
N GLY A 663 -9.91 26.01 -21.04
CA GLY A 663 -10.82 27.01 -20.48
C GLY A 663 -12.00 26.45 -19.68
N ALA A 664 -12.55 25.30 -20.08
CA ALA A 664 -13.70 24.69 -19.43
C ALA A 664 -13.59 23.15 -19.30
N ALA A 665 -14.50 22.55 -18.53
CA ALA A 665 -14.56 21.11 -18.30
C ALA A 665 -15.41 20.38 -19.36
N GLN A 666 -15.27 19.06 -19.39
CA GLN A 666 -16.05 18.16 -20.27
C GLN A 666 -16.52 16.92 -19.50
N TYR A 667 -17.54 16.25 -20.03
CA TYR A 667 -17.99 14.94 -19.56
C TYR A 667 -18.74 14.18 -20.66
N ILE A 668 -19.15 12.95 -20.35
CA ILE A 668 -20.01 12.13 -21.21
C ILE A 668 -21.40 12.11 -20.62
N ALA A 669 -22.41 12.44 -21.42
CA ALA A 669 -23.80 12.43 -21.01
C ALA A 669 -24.56 11.26 -21.64
N ASP A 670 -25.44 10.62 -20.86
CA ASP A 670 -26.41 9.62 -21.33
C ASP A 670 -27.56 10.32 -22.08
N VAL A 671 -27.65 10.11 -23.39
CA VAL A 671 -28.62 10.75 -24.27
C VAL A 671 -29.22 9.70 -25.21
N ALA A 672 -30.42 9.23 -24.89
CA ALA A 672 -31.02 8.05 -25.52
C ALA A 672 -31.17 8.11 -27.06
N ASP A 673 -31.26 9.31 -27.65
CA ASP A 673 -31.41 9.53 -29.09
C ASP A 673 -30.07 9.80 -29.82
N ALA A 674 -28.95 9.81 -29.10
CA ALA A 674 -27.59 9.92 -29.65
C ALA A 674 -27.12 8.66 -30.37
N SER A 675 -26.11 8.79 -31.25
CA SER A 675 -25.37 7.61 -31.68
C SER A 675 -24.74 6.94 -30.46
N HIS A 676 -24.91 5.63 -30.38
CA HIS A 676 -24.56 4.82 -29.21
C HIS A 676 -25.21 5.22 -27.88
N GLY A 677 -26.16 6.16 -27.85
CA GLY A 677 -26.92 6.58 -26.67
C GLY A 677 -26.15 7.49 -25.72
N ARG A 678 -25.06 8.12 -26.17
CA ARG A 678 -24.18 8.97 -25.37
C ARG A 678 -23.66 10.12 -26.22
N ILE A 679 -23.26 11.22 -25.60
CA ILE A 679 -22.60 12.34 -26.28
C ILE A 679 -21.44 12.88 -25.47
N ARG A 680 -20.50 13.55 -26.14
CA ARG A 680 -19.49 14.42 -25.52
C ARG A 680 -20.12 15.78 -25.23
N VAL A 681 -20.06 16.23 -23.98
CA VAL A 681 -20.46 17.58 -23.58
C VAL A 681 -19.22 18.37 -23.18
N PHE A 682 -19.08 19.56 -23.74
CA PHE A 682 -18.08 20.55 -23.35
C PHE A 682 -18.79 21.79 -22.80
N GLU A 683 -18.58 22.08 -21.52
CA GLU A 683 -19.25 23.14 -20.76
C GLU A 683 -18.53 24.49 -20.92
N ALA A 684 -18.23 24.88 -22.16
CA ALA A 684 -17.61 26.16 -22.46
C ALA A 684 -18.39 27.32 -21.83
N ASP A 685 -17.68 28.30 -21.29
CA ASP A 685 -18.27 29.44 -20.58
C ASP A 685 -17.95 30.80 -21.22
N GLY A 686 -17.01 30.84 -22.18
CA GLY A 686 -16.71 32.07 -22.90
C GLY A 686 -15.78 31.92 -24.10
N PRO A 687 -15.81 32.88 -25.05
CA PRO A 687 -14.97 32.82 -26.25
C PRO A 687 -13.49 32.64 -25.93
N GLY A 688 -12.84 31.70 -26.62
CA GLY A 688 -11.47 31.29 -26.34
C GLY A 688 -11.36 29.84 -25.88
N ASP A 689 -12.40 29.32 -25.23
CA ASP A 689 -12.51 27.91 -24.83
C ASP A 689 -12.49 26.99 -26.05
N SER A 690 -11.84 25.84 -25.94
CA SER A 690 -11.81 24.87 -27.03
C SER A 690 -11.77 23.43 -26.54
N ILE A 691 -12.30 22.55 -27.39
CA ILE A 691 -12.19 21.10 -27.28
C ILE A 691 -11.53 20.54 -28.55
N VAL A 692 -10.57 19.65 -28.37
CA VAL A 692 -9.81 19.01 -29.45
C VAL A 692 -10.01 17.50 -29.39
N HIS A 693 -10.40 16.91 -30.51
CA HIS A 693 -10.46 15.47 -30.71
C HIS A 693 -9.38 15.02 -31.71
N GLU A 694 -8.88 13.80 -31.54
CA GLU A 694 -7.95 13.17 -32.49
C GLU A 694 -8.62 12.00 -33.20
N VAL A 695 -8.54 12.00 -34.54
CA VAL A 695 -9.11 10.95 -35.40
C VAL A 695 -8.05 10.41 -36.34
N GLU A 696 -7.96 9.09 -36.46
CA GLU A 696 -7.01 8.45 -37.38
C GLU A 696 -7.52 8.48 -38.82
N ILE A 697 -6.70 9.01 -39.73
CA ILE A 697 -6.84 8.92 -41.17
C ILE A 697 -6.19 7.60 -41.61
N PRO A 698 -6.96 6.62 -42.13
CA PRO A 698 -6.43 5.28 -42.37
C PRO A 698 -5.50 5.20 -43.58
N SER A 699 -5.67 6.07 -44.59
CA SER A 699 -4.85 6.08 -45.80
C SER A 699 -4.93 7.41 -46.55
N ALA A 700 -3.98 7.65 -47.45
CA ALA A 700 -4.06 8.78 -48.38
C ALA A 700 -5.33 8.70 -49.24
N GLY A 701 -6.01 9.83 -49.44
CA GLY A 701 -7.25 9.87 -50.22
C GLY A 701 -8.10 11.10 -49.97
N ALA A 702 -9.22 11.17 -50.68
CA ALA A 702 -10.26 12.17 -50.46
C ALA A 702 -11.28 11.64 -49.44
N TYR A 703 -11.68 12.48 -48.49
CA TYR A 703 -12.64 12.15 -47.44
C TYR A 703 -13.66 13.27 -47.31
N GLN A 704 -14.91 12.90 -47.05
CA GLN A 704 -15.94 13.83 -46.61
C GLN A 704 -15.89 13.93 -45.08
N LEU A 705 -15.69 15.15 -44.56
CA LEU A 705 -15.81 15.43 -43.13
C LEU A 705 -17.21 15.98 -42.82
N ALA A 706 -17.82 15.47 -41.76
CA ALA A 706 -19.00 16.05 -41.15
C ALA A 706 -18.99 15.84 -39.63
N LEU A 707 -19.62 16.76 -38.90
CA LEU A 707 -19.86 16.63 -37.45
C LEU A 707 -21.33 16.34 -37.22
N LEU A 708 -21.63 15.31 -36.43
CA LEU A 708 -22.96 15.08 -35.90
C LEU A 708 -23.03 15.77 -34.54
N VAL A 709 -23.78 16.88 -34.48
CA VAL A 709 -23.90 17.70 -33.27
C VAL A 709 -25.33 17.69 -32.77
N ARG A 710 -25.50 17.83 -31.46
CA ARG A 710 -26.80 18.11 -30.87
C ARG A 710 -26.88 19.60 -30.58
N LYS A 711 -27.73 20.30 -31.32
CA LYS A 711 -27.92 21.74 -31.11
C LYS A 711 -28.89 21.96 -29.97
N SER A 712 -28.64 22.95 -29.12
CA SER A 712 -29.40 23.20 -27.89
C SER A 712 -29.68 24.70 -27.67
N PRO A 713 -30.61 25.07 -26.77
CA PRO A 713 -30.90 26.48 -26.47
C PRO A 713 -29.74 27.27 -25.87
N ASP A 714 -28.74 26.58 -25.33
CA ASP A 714 -27.51 27.10 -24.74
C ASP A 714 -26.27 26.82 -25.61
N GLY A 715 -26.46 26.46 -26.88
CA GLY A 715 -25.37 26.18 -27.81
C GLY A 715 -24.56 27.41 -28.21
N GLY A 716 -23.24 27.26 -28.27
CA GLY A 716 -22.30 28.30 -28.70
C GLY A 716 -22.17 28.45 -30.23
N ILE A 717 -21.34 29.41 -30.64
CA ILE A 717 -20.82 29.52 -32.01
C ILE A 717 -19.33 29.18 -31.96
N ALA A 718 -18.92 28.15 -32.67
CA ALA A 718 -17.53 27.69 -32.73
C ALA A 718 -16.89 27.95 -34.11
N GLU A 719 -15.58 28.15 -34.12
CA GLU A 719 -14.72 27.97 -35.27
C GLU A 719 -14.20 26.52 -35.28
N LEU A 720 -14.31 25.86 -36.43
CA LEU A 720 -13.74 24.54 -36.67
C LEU A 720 -12.36 24.68 -37.31
N SER A 721 -11.34 24.13 -36.66
CA SER A 721 -9.98 24.05 -37.18
C SER A 721 -9.52 22.60 -37.33
N LEU A 722 -8.72 22.32 -38.36
CA LEU A 722 -8.09 21.03 -38.61
C LEU A 722 -6.58 21.18 -38.60
N ASN A 723 -5.88 20.51 -37.70
CA ASN A 723 -4.44 20.67 -37.49
C ASN A 723 -4.02 22.16 -37.36
N GLY A 724 -4.85 22.97 -36.69
CA GLY A 724 -4.68 24.42 -36.52
C GLY A 724 -5.05 25.29 -37.73
N GLY A 725 -5.45 24.69 -38.86
CA GLY A 725 -5.96 25.41 -40.02
C GLY A 725 -7.48 25.59 -39.98
N ALA A 726 -7.97 26.83 -39.92
CA ALA A 726 -9.41 27.11 -39.90
C ALA A 726 -10.12 26.58 -41.17
N VAL A 727 -11.21 25.85 -40.97
CA VAL A 727 -12.04 25.25 -42.03
C VAL A 727 -13.42 25.90 -42.09
N GLN A 728 -14.04 26.16 -40.93
CA GLN A 728 -15.30 26.89 -40.84
C GLN A 728 -15.21 27.92 -39.73
N THR A 729 -15.53 29.17 -40.04
CA THR A 729 -15.46 30.30 -39.09
C THR A 729 -16.73 30.49 -38.27
N GLU A 730 -17.82 29.78 -38.60
CA GLU A 730 -19.12 29.90 -37.93
C GLU A 730 -19.87 28.55 -37.95
N VAL A 731 -19.70 27.77 -36.89
CA VAL A 731 -20.52 26.59 -36.57
C VAL A 731 -21.48 26.98 -35.46
N ASP A 732 -22.68 27.41 -35.84
CA ASP A 732 -23.74 27.79 -34.89
C ASP A 732 -24.42 26.54 -34.32
N LEU A 733 -24.25 26.30 -33.02
CA LEU A 733 -24.79 25.17 -32.27
C LEU A 733 -26.10 25.51 -31.55
N TYR A 734 -26.64 26.73 -31.72
CA TYR A 734 -27.92 27.12 -31.13
C TYR A 734 -29.13 26.54 -31.85
N ALA A 735 -30.07 25.98 -31.08
CA ALA A 735 -31.43 25.71 -31.53
C ALA A 735 -32.45 25.97 -30.42
N SER A 736 -33.62 26.52 -30.77
CA SER A 736 -34.69 26.79 -29.78
C SER A 736 -35.23 25.55 -29.05
N ARG A 737 -34.93 24.35 -29.56
CA ARG A 737 -35.19 23.05 -28.95
C ARG A 737 -34.01 22.13 -29.25
N PRO A 738 -33.63 21.24 -28.33
CA PRO A 738 -32.61 20.23 -28.59
C PRO A 738 -32.92 19.40 -29.85
N GLY A 739 -31.92 19.20 -30.70
CA GLY A 739 -32.06 18.35 -31.89
C GLY A 739 -30.76 18.14 -32.65
N TYR A 740 -30.64 16.98 -33.29
CA TYR A 740 -29.46 16.59 -34.06
C TYR A 740 -29.38 17.31 -35.39
N GLN A 741 -28.17 17.74 -35.73
CA GLN A 741 -27.84 18.32 -37.02
C GLN A 741 -26.50 17.77 -37.51
N VAL A 742 -26.42 17.50 -38.81
CA VAL A 742 -25.15 17.23 -39.49
C VAL A 742 -24.58 18.56 -39.96
N VAL A 743 -23.37 18.89 -39.51
CA VAL A 743 -22.57 20.00 -40.00
C VAL A 743 -21.63 19.45 -41.06
N ASP A 744 -21.91 19.75 -42.33
CA ASP A 744 -21.05 19.37 -43.46
C ASP A 744 -19.81 20.28 -43.47
N CYS A 745 -18.63 19.68 -43.28
CA CYS A 745 -17.35 20.39 -43.24
C CYS A 745 -16.61 20.35 -44.58
N GLY A 746 -17.20 19.73 -45.60
CA GLY A 746 -16.64 19.62 -46.93
C GLY A 746 -15.66 18.46 -47.13
N GLU A 747 -15.09 18.45 -48.34
CA GLU A 747 -14.15 17.42 -48.78
C GLU A 747 -12.71 17.80 -48.43
N LEU A 748 -11.98 16.86 -47.86
CA LEU A 748 -10.58 16.97 -47.44
C LEU A 748 -9.73 15.97 -48.22
N ASN A 749 -8.52 16.36 -48.58
CA ASN A 749 -7.57 15.49 -49.28
C ASN A 749 -6.33 15.29 -48.40
N PHE A 750 -6.04 14.03 -48.05
CA PHE A 750 -4.88 13.67 -47.25
C PHE A 750 -3.84 12.96 -48.11
N GLY A 751 -2.59 13.40 -48.02
CA GLY A 751 -1.46 12.81 -48.76
C GLY A 751 -0.90 11.53 -48.13
N SER A 752 -1.28 11.22 -46.90
CA SER A 752 -0.84 10.05 -46.13
C SER A 752 -1.89 9.67 -45.09
N SER A 753 -1.73 8.51 -44.48
CA SER A 753 -2.34 8.22 -43.17
C SER A 753 -1.73 9.11 -42.07
N GLY A 754 -2.40 9.18 -40.92
CA GLY A 754 -1.94 9.93 -39.76
C GLY A 754 -3.08 10.38 -38.85
N LEU A 755 -2.75 11.13 -37.79
CA LEU A 755 -3.75 11.72 -36.91
C LEU A 755 -4.22 13.07 -37.45
N LEU A 756 -5.54 13.30 -37.36
CA LEU A 756 -6.20 14.56 -37.63
C LEU A 756 -6.68 15.15 -36.30
N GLU A 757 -6.14 16.31 -35.94
CA GLU A 757 -6.69 17.12 -34.85
C GLU A 757 -7.88 17.91 -35.35
N ILE A 758 -9.01 17.79 -34.65
CA ILE A 758 -10.26 18.48 -34.92
C ILE A 758 -10.58 19.34 -33.71
N GLU A 759 -10.44 20.66 -33.87
CA GLU A 759 -10.69 21.62 -32.80
C GLU A 759 -12.00 22.37 -33.06
N LEU A 760 -12.84 22.42 -32.02
CA LEU A 760 -13.96 23.35 -31.93
C LEU A 760 -13.61 24.42 -30.92
N LYS A 761 -13.30 25.62 -31.42
CA LYS A 761 -12.96 26.77 -30.59
C LYS A 761 -14.12 27.74 -30.54
N LEU A 762 -14.58 28.06 -29.34
CA LEU A 762 -15.70 28.97 -29.15
C LEU A 762 -15.30 30.41 -29.52
N VAL A 763 -16.09 31.04 -30.39
CA VAL A 763 -15.88 32.43 -30.86
C VAL A 763 -17.02 33.38 -30.51
N GLY A 764 -18.15 32.84 -30.04
CA GLY A 764 -19.31 33.63 -29.62
C GLY A 764 -20.51 32.76 -29.31
N GLN A 765 -21.70 33.37 -29.27
CA GLN A 765 -22.98 32.67 -29.17
C GLN A 765 -24.05 33.37 -30.01
N HIS A 766 -25.03 32.62 -30.47
CA HIS A 766 -26.21 33.19 -31.10
C HIS A 766 -26.94 34.12 -30.12
N ARG A 767 -27.53 35.23 -30.60
CA ARG A 767 -28.18 36.25 -29.74
C ARG A 767 -29.32 35.74 -28.84
N MET A 768 -29.89 34.58 -29.20
CA MET A 768 -30.97 33.93 -28.46
C MET A 768 -30.46 32.75 -27.62
N SER A 769 -29.17 32.45 -27.66
CA SER A 769 -28.58 31.39 -26.85
C SER A 769 -28.49 31.83 -25.39
N SER A 770 -28.71 30.89 -24.47
CA SER A 770 -28.50 31.09 -23.04
C SER A 770 -27.08 30.76 -22.57
N GLY A 771 -26.21 30.25 -23.45
CA GLY A 771 -24.85 29.84 -23.09
C GLY A 771 -24.00 29.47 -24.31
N TYR A 772 -22.93 28.74 -24.04
CA TYR A 772 -21.88 28.44 -25.01
C TYR A 772 -21.57 26.95 -25.21
N ARG A 773 -22.43 26.06 -24.72
CA ARG A 773 -22.19 24.62 -24.69
C ARG A 773 -21.93 24.04 -26.09
N ILE A 774 -21.07 23.02 -26.14
CA ILE A 774 -20.86 22.18 -27.33
C ILE A 774 -21.26 20.75 -26.99
N GLU A 775 -22.22 20.20 -27.72
CA GLU A 775 -22.67 18.80 -27.62
C GLU A 775 -22.34 18.07 -28.94
N LEU A 776 -21.34 17.18 -28.89
CA LEU A 776 -20.85 16.43 -30.04
C LEU A 776 -21.21 14.95 -29.88
N ASP A 777 -21.87 14.40 -30.90
CA ASP A 777 -22.27 12.99 -30.95
C ASP A 777 -21.18 12.17 -31.63
N ALA A 778 -20.87 12.51 -32.88
CA ALA A 778 -19.88 11.79 -33.67
C ALA A 778 -19.16 12.68 -34.68
N ILE A 779 -17.99 12.23 -35.09
CA ILE A 779 -17.21 12.78 -36.20
C ILE A 779 -17.27 11.77 -37.35
N GLN A 780 -17.68 12.22 -38.53
CA GLN A 780 -17.76 11.40 -39.72
C GLN A 780 -16.65 11.79 -40.70
N LEU A 781 -15.70 10.89 -40.93
CA LEU A 781 -14.63 10.98 -41.91
C LEU A 781 -14.76 9.83 -42.92
N VAL A 782 -15.61 10.02 -43.93
CA VAL A 782 -16.00 8.96 -44.88
C VAL A 782 -15.18 9.08 -46.16
N ALA A 783 -14.45 8.02 -46.53
CA ALA A 783 -13.67 7.99 -47.76
C ALA A 783 -14.55 8.18 -49.00
N LYS A 784 -14.11 9.04 -49.93
CA LYS A 784 -14.72 9.15 -51.26
C LYS A 784 -14.00 8.19 -52.21
N ASN A 785 -14.78 7.31 -52.83
CA ASN A 785 -14.31 6.38 -53.85
C ASN A 785 -13.95 7.08 -55.15
#